data_AF-A0A1I4CC96-F1
#
_entry.id   AF-A0A1I4CC96-F1
#
_cell.length_a   1.000
_cell.length_b   1.000
_cell.length_c   1.000
_cell.angle_alpha   90.00
_cell.angle_beta   90.00
_cell.angle_gamma   90.00
#
_symmetry.space_group_name_H-M   'P 1'
#
loop_
_entity.id
_entity.type
_entity.pdbx_description
1 polymer ?
#
loop_
_entity_poly.entity_id
_entity_poly.type
_entity_poly.pdbx_seq_one_letter_code
_entity_poly.pdbx_strand_id
1 'polypeptide(L)'
;MSLMDALEKAGQLSALSVPELRYLQAAADRVRERWPDVQVARTEKEREALAQKLRDRVERSDWEETRLSFVVAAASAVFDAERRERPDLARTRDFLYAEIDLSTSETFLSGLLRAYLDSYVPKGTHTTALATALGTAARRMSTTGRLLLEAIPELMDPVSGPERLAARMSKMSAPYTELLGLGVRNPHGGGFMDFAHRSLTSIVQPHLSERDLIDWYIRWLRPPGKDVGRNTGAELAIEALIYPWLEKTPEDKLRSYLVETLIELYGDPRIKSGGVWGGIDERYMAIVHRWLTREDMRFFTGVVDATQKDAMWPPRRDFWLKLYDEGKIDAAWAALSSQAFEYARQHLMRQDAKNAHTRVGYQQARQNTSLLIMKIGNKIMVDGCHSYRTHVFDIADPMAPKLFEEGYNCDQIMRASDRRASGASKSHSSIPSWSRWVRDMINADVPWSQQTRPYTKVFRPRTPTRRTTPSRHTSTPRHTDLQPSRREIGASTSGQDIFSSTGATRPSSATGLSNPTSRPAAPPARVAAAQRVQPETSQPVQTDSGDAASLKQVRFPSLTDRMIAYGPAAAAAVLAYLEAPEKGRTRPALSPKSREGLAWVRAVKGEPPLRLRNALEHLLLNLKTSGVDLDDLFVSFAAPPPISSQPTRSKTVPKKEVAESGGQKFPQLPDNAKGRLDLLRAHADALEDLGMWKRTFDQRKPLAVAVRKLREGSPDLRPKEVAELQMLYEELRRGGKGGQK
;
A
#
# COMPACT_ATOMS: atom_id res chain seq x y z
N MET A 1 20.78 -48.42 3.11
CA MET A 1 20.00 -47.17 2.99
C MET A 1 19.71 -46.96 1.51
N SER A 2 18.43 -46.85 1.16
CA SER A 2 17.97 -46.74 -0.21
C SER A 2 18.15 -45.30 -0.73
N LEU A 3 18.37 -45.13 -2.05
CA LEU A 3 18.38 -43.81 -2.70
C LEU A 3 17.04 -43.06 -2.47
N MET A 4 15.94 -43.80 -2.29
CA MET A 4 14.64 -43.25 -1.93
C MET A 4 14.61 -42.68 -0.50
N ASP A 5 15.30 -43.31 0.46
CA ASP A 5 15.38 -42.79 1.84
C ASP A 5 16.17 -41.46 1.90
N ALA A 6 17.14 -41.28 1.00
CA ALA A 6 17.91 -40.05 0.87
C ALA A 6 17.09 -38.91 0.22
N LEU A 7 16.24 -39.24 -0.75
CA LEU A 7 15.37 -38.28 -1.44
C LEU A 7 14.16 -37.86 -0.58
N GLU A 8 13.59 -38.75 0.22
CA GLU A 8 12.53 -38.40 1.18
C GLU A 8 13.05 -37.46 2.29
N LYS A 9 14.31 -37.64 2.74
CA LYS A 9 14.95 -36.69 3.66
C LYS A 9 15.30 -35.35 3.01
N ALA A 10 15.55 -35.31 1.70
CA ALA A 10 15.80 -34.06 0.97
C ALA A 10 14.54 -33.19 0.78
N GLY A 11 13.34 -33.76 0.94
CA GLY A 11 12.06 -33.03 0.90
C GLY A 11 11.80 -32.11 2.11
N GLN A 12 12.61 -32.22 3.17
CA GLN A 12 12.61 -31.30 4.32
C GLN A 12 13.76 -30.31 4.21
N LEU A 13 13.83 -29.56 3.11
CA LEU A 13 14.57 -28.30 3.13
C LEU A 13 13.82 -27.36 4.08
N SER A 14 14.29 -27.27 5.31
CA SER A 14 13.89 -26.21 6.24
C SER A 14 13.87 -24.89 5.48
N ALA A 15 12.73 -24.20 5.50
CA ALA A 15 12.62 -22.85 4.98
C ALA A 15 13.84 -22.07 5.47
N LEU A 16 14.64 -21.53 4.53
CA LEU A 16 15.78 -20.69 4.85
C LEU A 16 15.28 -19.64 5.85
N SER A 17 15.64 -19.81 7.13
CA SER A 17 15.34 -18.83 8.14
C SER A 17 16.09 -17.59 7.72
N VAL A 18 15.34 -16.54 7.37
CA VAL A 18 15.95 -15.22 7.17
C VAL A 18 16.77 -14.96 8.43
N PRO A 19 18.11 -14.77 8.33
CA PRO A 19 18.93 -14.60 9.51
C PRO A 19 18.33 -13.48 10.35
N GLU A 20 18.23 -13.69 11.67
CA GLU A 20 17.69 -12.66 12.57
C GLU A 20 18.37 -11.33 12.24
N LEU A 21 17.57 -10.31 11.91
CA LEU A 21 18.05 -8.98 11.54
C LEU A 21 19.07 -8.43 12.55
N ARG A 22 18.95 -8.84 13.82
CA ARG A 22 19.88 -8.53 14.91
C ARG A 22 21.32 -8.99 14.63
N TYR A 23 21.52 -10.16 14.03
CA TYR A 23 22.86 -10.65 13.67
C TYR A 23 23.47 -9.82 12.55
N LEU A 24 22.68 -9.46 11.53
CA LEU A 24 23.12 -8.56 10.45
C LEU A 24 23.40 -7.14 10.98
N GLN A 25 22.57 -6.65 11.91
CA GLN A 25 22.79 -5.37 12.58
C GLN A 25 24.09 -5.39 13.38
N ALA A 26 24.30 -6.40 14.22
CA ALA A 26 25.50 -6.55 15.02
C ALA A 26 26.76 -6.77 14.16
N ALA A 27 26.64 -7.47 13.03
CA ALA A 27 27.74 -7.60 12.06
C ALA A 27 28.04 -6.24 11.40
N ALA A 28 27.02 -5.49 10.99
CA ALA A 28 27.19 -4.15 10.44
C ALA A 28 27.76 -3.17 11.48
N ASP A 29 27.36 -3.28 12.74
CA ASP A 29 27.87 -2.44 13.83
C ASP A 29 29.33 -2.78 14.16
N ARG A 30 29.71 -4.07 14.21
CA ARG A 30 31.12 -4.49 14.32
C ARG A 30 31.98 -3.98 13.17
N VAL A 31 31.45 -3.98 11.94
CA VAL A 31 32.14 -3.39 10.78
C VAL A 31 32.27 -1.88 10.95
N ARG A 32 31.23 -1.17 11.41
CA ARG A 32 31.31 0.27 11.66
C ARG A 32 32.29 0.63 12.78
N GLU A 33 32.37 -0.18 13.82
CA GLU A 33 33.26 0.02 14.97
C GLU A 33 34.71 -0.29 14.62
N ARG A 34 34.94 -1.33 13.79
CA ARG A 34 36.28 -1.72 13.31
C ARG A 34 36.82 -0.78 12.23
N TRP A 35 35.95 -0.14 11.46
CA TRP A 35 36.30 0.77 10.37
C TRP A 35 35.49 2.09 10.43
N PRO A 36 35.74 2.96 11.43
CA PRO A 36 35.02 4.23 11.59
C PRO A 36 35.21 5.18 10.39
N ASP A 37 36.34 5.07 9.69
CA ASP A 37 36.70 5.91 8.53
C ASP A 37 35.93 5.53 7.25
N VAL A 38 35.21 4.40 7.24
CA VAL A 38 34.38 3.94 6.10
C VAL A 38 32.97 4.55 6.17
N GLN A 39 32.70 5.42 7.16
CA GLN A 39 31.47 6.18 7.21
C GLN A 39 31.38 7.13 6.01
N VAL A 40 30.29 7.02 5.26
CA VAL A 40 29.91 8.02 4.26
C VAL A 40 29.72 9.34 5.01
N ALA A 41 30.54 10.35 4.71
CA ALA A 41 30.41 11.68 5.30
C ALA A 41 28.96 12.18 5.12
N ARG A 42 28.28 12.37 6.25
CA ARG A 42 26.84 12.65 6.30
C ARG A 42 26.58 14.14 6.31
N THR A 43 27.50 14.91 6.90
CA THR A 43 27.36 16.36 7.03
C THR A 43 28.26 17.10 6.05
N GLU A 44 27.86 18.32 5.71
CA GLU A 44 28.64 19.18 4.81
C GLU A 44 30.03 19.51 5.38
N LYS A 45 30.11 19.68 6.70
CA LYS A 45 31.37 19.87 7.42
C LYS A 45 32.31 18.66 7.33
N GLU A 46 31.77 17.44 7.41
CA GLU A 46 32.56 16.21 7.26
C GLU A 46 33.09 16.07 5.83
N ARG A 47 32.27 16.37 4.81
CA ARG A 47 32.71 16.34 3.41
C ARG A 47 33.79 17.36 3.13
N GLU A 48 33.65 18.57 3.68
CA GLU A 48 34.68 19.61 3.59
C GLU A 48 35.99 19.13 4.19
N ALA A 49 35.93 18.58 5.42
CA ALA A 49 37.12 18.08 6.09
C ALA A 49 37.82 16.95 5.29
N LEU A 50 37.06 16.06 4.64
CA LEU A 50 37.63 15.02 3.77
C LEU A 50 38.31 15.61 2.53
N ALA A 51 37.65 16.54 1.84
CA ALA A 51 38.19 17.18 0.65
C ALA A 51 39.47 17.97 0.96
N GLN A 52 39.46 18.74 2.04
CA GLN A 52 40.62 19.51 2.50
C GLN A 52 41.78 18.62 2.92
N LYS A 53 41.50 17.55 3.68
CA LYS A 53 42.54 16.60 4.10
C LYS A 53 43.19 15.90 2.90
N LEU A 54 42.42 15.57 1.86
CA LEU A 54 42.99 14.99 0.64
C LEU A 54 43.81 16.04 -0.14
N ARG A 55 43.33 17.28 -0.24
CA ARG A 55 44.09 18.38 -0.85
C ARG A 55 45.44 18.57 -0.18
N ASP A 56 45.45 18.71 1.15
CA ASP A 56 46.68 18.95 1.91
C ASP A 56 47.71 17.82 1.72
N ARG A 57 47.24 16.55 1.62
CA ARG A 57 48.11 15.40 1.32
C ARG A 57 48.69 15.45 -0.10
N VAL A 58 47.87 15.78 -1.10
CA VAL A 58 48.32 15.96 -2.49
C VAL A 58 49.35 17.09 -2.60
N GLU A 59 49.12 18.20 -1.91
CA GLU A 59 50.03 19.35 -1.93
C GLU A 59 51.38 19.05 -1.28
N ARG A 60 51.36 18.34 -0.14
CA ARG A 60 52.57 17.98 0.62
C ARG A 60 53.25 16.72 0.11
N SER A 61 52.61 15.99 -0.81
CA SER A 61 53.04 14.66 -1.25
C SER A 61 53.25 13.67 -0.08
N ASP A 62 52.43 13.80 0.97
CA ASP A 62 52.50 12.99 2.18
C ASP A 62 51.39 11.95 2.18
N TRP A 63 51.79 10.68 2.03
CA TRP A 63 50.91 9.53 1.96
C TRP A 63 51.06 8.58 3.16
N GLU A 64 51.86 8.95 4.18
CA GLU A 64 52.05 8.10 5.36
C GLU A 64 50.72 7.80 6.06
N GLU A 65 50.56 6.53 6.44
CA GLU A 65 49.36 5.96 7.08
C GLU A 65 48.04 6.22 6.32
N THR A 66 48.09 6.51 5.02
CA THR A 66 46.90 6.81 4.23
C THR A 66 46.20 5.54 3.77
N ARG A 67 44.96 5.35 4.23
CA ARG A 67 44.11 4.23 3.80
C ARG A 67 43.44 4.53 2.46
N LEU A 68 43.34 3.52 1.60
CA LEU A 68 42.64 3.65 0.32
C LEU A 68 41.16 4.00 0.48
N SER A 69 40.51 3.49 1.54
CA SER A 69 39.13 3.81 1.88
C SER A 69 38.92 5.31 2.11
N PHE A 70 39.89 5.98 2.72
CA PHE A 70 39.86 7.44 2.90
C PHE A 70 39.94 8.15 1.56
N VAL A 71 40.86 7.75 0.66
CA VAL A 71 41.02 8.38 -0.66
C VAL A 71 39.73 8.25 -1.48
N VAL A 72 39.09 7.07 -1.48
CA VAL A 72 37.81 6.85 -2.18
C VAL A 72 36.67 7.69 -1.58
N ALA A 73 36.60 7.79 -0.25
CA ALA A 73 35.61 8.61 0.42
C ALA A 73 35.82 10.11 0.13
N ALA A 74 37.07 10.58 0.19
CA ALA A 74 37.44 11.96 -0.10
C ALA A 74 37.24 12.30 -1.59
N ALA A 75 37.51 11.39 -2.52
CA ALA A 75 37.22 11.59 -3.94
C ALA A 75 35.71 11.82 -4.17
N SER A 76 34.84 11.11 -3.46
CA SER A 76 33.39 11.33 -3.53
C SER A 76 33.00 12.74 -3.05
N ALA A 77 33.70 13.31 -2.06
CA ALA A 77 33.49 14.69 -1.62
C ALA A 77 34.08 15.70 -2.61
N VAL A 78 35.29 15.47 -3.13
CA VAL A 78 35.94 16.36 -4.11
C VAL A 78 35.09 16.56 -5.36
N PHE A 79 34.39 15.51 -5.82
CA PHE A 79 33.53 15.56 -7.01
C PHE A 79 32.06 15.87 -6.73
N ASP A 80 31.66 16.14 -5.50
CA ASP A 80 30.26 16.49 -5.22
C ASP A 80 29.85 17.84 -5.86
N ALA A 81 28.55 18.11 -5.85
CA ALA A 81 28.00 19.29 -6.51
C ALA A 81 28.52 20.62 -5.97
N GLU A 82 28.94 20.68 -4.70
CA GLU A 82 29.44 21.91 -4.06
C GLU A 82 30.93 22.14 -4.34
N ARG A 83 31.70 21.06 -4.56
CA ARG A 83 33.18 21.10 -4.61
C ARG A 83 33.80 20.83 -5.97
N ARG A 84 33.08 20.18 -6.89
CA ARG A 84 33.65 19.74 -8.18
C ARG A 84 34.22 20.87 -9.05
N GLU A 85 33.70 22.08 -8.94
CA GLU A 85 34.18 23.27 -9.68
C GLU A 85 35.12 24.17 -8.85
N ARG A 86 35.40 23.82 -7.59
CA ARG A 86 36.20 24.68 -6.71
C ARG A 86 37.65 24.76 -7.21
N PRO A 87 38.22 25.97 -7.40
CA PRO A 87 39.59 26.14 -7.89
C PRO A 87 40.65 25.58 -6.94
N ASP A 88 40.44 25.69 -5.62
CA ASP A 88 41.40 25.20 -4.61
C ASP A 88 41.54 23.67 -4.61
N LEU A 89 40.59 22.94 -5.20
CA LEU A 89 40.63 21.48 -5.33
C LEU A 89 41.07 21.02 -6.73
N ALA A 90 41.46 21.92 -7.63
CA ALA A 90 41.84 21.58 -9.01
C ALA A 90 43.01 20.59 -9.06
N ARG A 91 44.10 20.89 -8.35
CA ARG A 91 45.27 20.00 -8.28
C ARG A 91 44.92 18.62 -7.70
N THR A 92 44.00 18.57 -6.76
CA THR A 92 43.49 17.31 -6.18
C THR A 92 42.72 16.49 -7.21
N ARG A 93 41.88 17.12 -8.04
CA ARG A 93 41.18 16.45 -9.14
C ARG A 93 42.16 15.93 -10.18
N ASP A 94 43.13 16.75 -10.58
CA ASP A 94 44.17 16.37 -11.55
C ASP A 94 44.98 15.17 -11.06
N PHE A 95 45.35 15.17 -9.77
CA PHE A 95 45.97 14.01 -9.13
C PHE A 95 45.09 12.76 -9.24
N LEU A 96 43.79 12.86 -8.92
CA LEU A 96 42.88 11.72 -8.99
C LEU A 96 42.73 11.18 -10.43
N TYR A 97 42.71 12.06 -11.44
CA TYR A 97 42.69 11.62 -12.85
C TYR A 97 43.96 10.86 -13.22
N ALA A 98 45.12 11.40 -12.89
CA ALA A 98 46.40 10.76 -13.16
C ALA A 98 46.55 9.42 -12.41
N GLU A 99 46.08 9.35 -11.16
CA GLU A 99 46.11 8.13 -10.36
C GLU A 99 45.19 7.04 -10.95
N ILE A 100 44.02 7.39 -11.50
CA ILE A 100 43.16 6.43 -12.20
C ILE A 100 43.88 5.80 -13.40
N ASP A 101 44.61 6.60 -14.16
CA ASP A 101 45.35 6.14 -15.35
C ASP A 101 46.47 5.15 -15.01
N LEU A 102 47.05 5.24 -13.82
CA LEU A 102 48.18 4.42 -13.38
C LEU A 102 47.79 3.26 -12.46
N SER A 103 46.72 3.40 -11.68
CA SER A 103 46.40 2.46 -10.61
C SER A 103 46.03 1.06 -11.15
N THR A 104 46.51 0.05 -10.44
CA THR A 104 46.12 -1.37 -10.59
C THR A 104 45.16 -1.81 -9.48
N SER A 105 44.82 -0.92 -8.54
CA SER A 105 43.95 -1.26 -7.41
C SER A 105 42.49 -1.30 -7.84
N GLU A 106 41.92 -2.51 -7.87
CA GLU A 106 40.50 -2.70 -8.19
C GLU A 106 39.56 -1.93 -7.25
N THR A 107 39.93 -1.81 -5.96
CA THR A 107 39.13 -1.09 -4.96
C THR A 107 39.11 0.40 -5.23
N PHE A 108 40.27 0.96 -5.61
CA PHE A 108 40.39 2.36 -5.99
C PHE A 108 39.53 2.66 -7.22
N LEU A 109 39.76 1.90 -8.31
CA LEU A 109 39.04 2.10 -9.57
C LEU A 109 37.53 1.92 -9.42
N SER A 110 37.09 0.92 -8.64
CA SER A 110 35.66 0.72 -8.35
C SER A 110 35.08 1.88 -7.52
N GLY A 111 35.87 2.44 -6.60
CA GLY A 111 35.51 3.62 -5.83
C GLY A 111 35.36 4.88 -6.68
N LEU A 112 36.28 5.09 -7.62
CA LEU A 112 36.25 6.24 -8.54
C LEU A 112 35.17 6.09 -9.61
N LEU A 113 34.88 4.87 -10.09
CA LEU A 113 33.71 4.62 -10.94
C LEU A 113 32.41 5.00 -10.21
N ARG A 114 32.29 4.69 -8.91
CA ARG A 114 31.14 5.12 -8.11
C ARG A 114 31.09 6.63 -7.98
N ALA A 115 32.21 7.29 -7.66
CA ALA A 115 32.27 8.74 -7.56
C ALA A 115 31.88 9.41 -8.90
N TYR A 116 32.32 8.86 -10.03
CA TYR A 116 31.90 9.29 -11.36
C TYR A 116 30.39 9.18 -11.55
N LEU A 117 29.78 8.02 -11.26
CA LEU A 117 28.34 7.82 -11.42
C LEU A 117 27.52 8.73 -10.50
N ASP A 118 27.94 8.88 -9.25
CA ASP A 118 27.24 9.70 -8.23
C ASP A 118 27.37 11.21 -8.52
N SER A 119 28.49 11.65 -9.13
CA SER A 119 28.76 13.07 -9.45
C SER A 119 28.44 13.48 -10.88
N TYR A 120 27.99 12.54 -11.72
CA TYR A 120 27.80 12.72 -13.15
C TYR A 120 26.96 13.96 -13.47
N VAL A 121 27.46 14.79 -14.39
CA VAL A 121 26.70 15.88 -15.01
C VAL A 121 26.95 15.84 -16.52
N PRO A 122 25.90 15.81 -17.37
CA PRO A 122 26.09 15.83 -18.82
C PRO A 122 26.98 16.99 -19.26
N LYS A 123 28.01 16.69 -20.04
CA LYS A 123 29.01 17.65 -20.57
C LYS A 123 29.84 18.36 -19.48
N GLY A 124 29.82 17.89 -18.23
CA GLY A 124 30.66 18.42 -17.16
C GLY A 124 32.14 18.14 -17.41
N THR A 125 33.01 19.11 -17.11
CA THR A 125 34.46 18.98 -17.27
C THR A 125 35.00 17.78 -16.49
N HIS A 126 34.58 17.64 -15.22
CA HIS A 126 34.96 16.50 -14.37
C HIS A 126 34.40 15.18 -14.88
N THR A 127 33.20 15.17 -15.46
CA THR A 127 32.55 13.98 -16.00
C THR A 127 33.31 13.46 -17.21
N THR A 128 33.70 14.34 -18.13
CA THR A 128 34.52 13.98 -19.29
C THR A 128 35.91 13.49 -18.88
N ALA A 129 36.57 14.16 -17.93
CA ALA A 129 37.89 13.76 -17.43
C ALA A 129 37.85 12.38 -16.76
N LEU A 130 36.88 12.15 -15.86
CA LEU A 130 36.69 10.85 -15.20
C LEU A 130 36.34 9.74 -16.20
N ALA A 131 35.43 9.99 -17.14
CA ALA A 131 35.07 9.00 -18.16
C ALA A 131 36.29 8.59 -19.01
N THR A 132 37.13 9.57 -19.37
CA THR A 132 38.37 9.32 -20.13
C THR A 132 39.34 8.46 -19.34
N ALA A 133 39.66 8.86 -18.10
CA ALA A 133 40.62 8.13 -17.26
C ALA A 133 40.12 6.72 -16.91
N LEU A 134 38.84 6.58 -16.53
CA LEU A 134 38.23 5.29 -16.22
C LEU A 134 38.13 4.39 -17.46
N GLY A 135 37.91 4.96 -18.65
CA GLY A 135 37.94 4.23 -19.92
C GLY A 135 39.31 3.60 -20.19
N THR A 136 40.39 4.35 -19.98
CA THR A 136 41.77 3.84 -20.09
C THR A 136 42.05 2.74 -19.05
N ALA A 137 41.52 2.89 -17.84
CA ALA A 137 41.69 1.95 -16.74
C ALA A 137 40.75 0.73 -16.78
N ALA A 138 39.77 0.70 -17.68
CA ALA A 138 38.70 -0.30 -17.68
C ALA A 138 39.21 -1.76 -17.64
N ARG A 139 40.28 -2.08 -18.37
CA ARG A 139 40.86 -3.44 -18.39
C ARG A 139 41.43 -3.90 -17.04
N ARG A 140 41.82 -2.95 -16.18
CA ARG A 140 42.38 -3.19 -14.83
C ARG A 140 41.32 -3.13 -13.73
N MET A 141 40.06 -2.82 -14.06
CA MET A 141 38.98 -2.83 -13.08
C MET A 141 38.66 -4.25 -12.63
N SER A 142 37.98 -4.34 -11.48
CA SER A 142 37.39 -5.60 -11.01
C SER A 142 36.51 -6.24 -12.08
N THR A 143 36.39 -7.56 -12.04
CA THR A 143 35.51 -8.31 -12.95
C THR A 143 34.08 -7.79 -12.93
N THR A 144 33.55 -7.44 -11.75
CA THR A 144 32.22 -6.82 -11.63
C THR A 144 32.12 -5.48 -12.34
N GLY A 145 33.14 -4.61 -12.20
CA GLY A 145 33.17 -3.32 -12.89
C GLY A 145 33.24 -3.48 -14.42
N ARG A 146 34.09 -4.38 -14.91
CA ARG A 146 34.21 -4.68 -16.35
C ARG A 146 32.91 -5.19 -16.95
N LEU A 147 32.29 -6.18 -16.31
CA LEU A 147 31.01 -6.74 -16.77
C LEU A 147 29.89 -5.69 -16.77
N LEU A 148 29.88 -4.77 -15.79
CA LEU A 148 28.92 -3.65 -15.76
C LEU A 148 29.11 -2.71 -16.96
N LEU A 149 30.35 -2.31 -17.25
CA LEU A 149 30.64 -1.40 -18.37
C LEU A 149 30.42 -2.06 -19.74
N GLU A 150 30.68 -3.36 -19.86
CA GLU A 150 30.36 -4.14 -21.06
C GLU A 150 28.83 -4.28 -21.25
N ALA A 151 28.09 -4.52 -20.17
CA ALA A 151 26.64 -4.66 -20.21
C ALA A 151 25.92 -3.33 -20.48
N ILE A 152 26.48 -2.22 -20.00
CA ILE A 152 25.91 -0.87 -20.08
C ILE A 152 27.00 0.14 -20.50
N PRO A 153 27.42 0.12 -21.78
CA PRO A 153 28.43 1.05 -22.29
C PRO A 153 27.99 2.51 -22.22
N GLU A 154 26.69 2.78 -22.13
CA GLU A 154 26.13 4.12 -21.95
C GLU A 154 26.62 4.81 -20.67
N LEU A 155 27.05 4.04 -19.65
CA LEU A 155 27.61 4.61 -18.42
C LEU A 155 28.88 5.42 -18.67
N MET A 156 29.67 5.11 -19.69
CA MET A 156 30.94 5.79 -20.00
C MET A 156 30.81 6.95 -20.98
N ASP A 157 29.59 7.30 -21.39
CA ASP A 157 29.39 8.46 -22.25
C ASP A 157 29.15 9.72 -21.42
N PRO A 158 30.02 10.74 -21.49
CA PRO A 158 29.92 11.95 -20.68
C PRO A 158 28.91 12.97 -21.23
N VAL A 159 28.29 12.73 -22.38
CA VAL A 159 27.44 13.69 -23.09
C VAL A 159 25.98 13.25 -23.13
N SER A 160 25.71 12.01 -23.56
CA SER A 160 24.34 11.50 -23.83
C SER A 160 24.08 10.10 -23.26
N GLY A 161 24.95 9.64 -22.35
CA GLY A 161 24.81 8.36 -21.67
C GLY A 161 23.44 8.17 -21.01
N PRO A 162 22.98 9.10 -20.16
CA PRO A 162 21.70 8.99 -19.47
C PRO A 162 20.49 8.91 -20.42
N GLU A 163 20.49 9.70 -21.50
CA GLU A 163 19.44 9.71 -22.52
C GLU A 163 19.37 8.38 -23.26
N ARG A 164 20.53 7.82 -23.64
CA ARG A 164 20.59 6.51 -24.28
C ARG A 164 20.18 5.38 -23.35
N LEU A 165 20.63 5.42 -22.09
CA LEU A 165 20.19 4.44 -21.10
C LEU A 165 18.68 4.53 -20.90
N ALA A 166 18.12 5.73 -20.83
CA ALA A 166 16.68 5.93 -20.73
C ALA A 166 15.90 5.35 -21.92
N ALA A 167 16.39 5.54 -23.15
CA ALA A 167 15.80 4.94 -24.36
C ALA A 167 15.90 3.40 -24.38
N ARG A 168 16.91 2.83 -23.73
CA ARG A 168 17.01 1.37 -23.50
C ARG A 168 16.05 0.93 -22.40
N MET A 169 15.98 1.65 -21.29
CA MET A 169 15.08 1.39 -20.17
C MET A 169 13.61 1.43 -20.59
N SER A 170 13.21 2.33 -21.50
CA SER A 170 11.83 2.38 -22.01
C SER A 170 11.40 1.13 -22.78
N LYS A 171 12.35 0.28 -23.17
CA LYS A 171 12.12 -1.01 -23.84
C LYS A 171 12.20 -2.20 -22.88
N MET A 172 12.63 -1.97 -21.64
CA MET A 172 12.71 -3.00 -20.60
C MET A 172 11.33 -3.27 -20.01
N SER A 173 11.07 -4.54 -19.67
CA SER A 173 9.83 -4.96 -19.03
C SER A 173 9.75 -4.54 -17.56
N ALA A 174 10.90 -4.58 -16.87
CA ALA A 174 11.07 -4.24 -15.47
C ALA A 174 12.43 -3.55 -15.26
N PRO A 175 12.55 -2.25 -15.62
CA PRO A 175 13.86 -1.57 -15.71
C PRO A 175 14.67 -1.65 -14.42
N TYR A 176 14.02 -1.57 -13.26
CA TYR A 176 14.74 -1.66 -11.98
C TYR A 176 15.41 -3.02 -11.78
N THR A 177 14.68 -4.11 -11.98
CA THR A 177 15.20 -5.48 -11.81
C THR A 177 16.20 -5.84 -12.89
N GLU A 178 15.94 -5.43 -14.13
CA GLU A 178 16.85 -5.67 -15.26
C GLU A 178 18.18 -4.93 -15.06
N LEU A 179 18.17 -3.67 -14.61
CA LEU A 179 19.40 -2.94 -14.30
C LEU A 179 20.19 -3.56 -13.14
N LEU A 180 19.51 -4.07 -12.11
CA LEU A 180 20.18 -4.85 -11.05
C LEU A 180 20.87 -6.09 -11.63
N GLY A 181 20.19 -6.80 -12.54
CA GLY A 181 20.73 -7.99 -13.23
C GLY A 181 21.93 -7.68 -14.13
N LEU A 182 21.98 -6.47 -14.70
CA LEU A 182 23.12 -5.96 -15.47
C LEU A 182 24.26 -5.40 -14.60
N GLY A 183 24.12 -5.42 -13.27
CA GLY A 183 25.16 -5.05 -12.31
C GLY A 183 25.04 -3.64 -11.69
N VAL A 184 24.00 -2.87 -12.02
CA VAL A 184 23.77 -1.54 -11.42
C VAL A 184 23.28 -1.73 -9.98
N ARG A 185 24.15 -1.44 -8.99
CA ARG A 185 23.83 -1.68 -7.57
C ARG A 185 22.65 -0.87 -7.03
N ASN A 186 22.45 0.34 -7.54
CA ASN A 186 21.36 1.23 -7.13
C ASN A 186 20.75 1.93 -8.35
N PRO A 187 19.75 1.32 -9.02
CA PRO A 187 19.08 1.94 -10.17
C PRO A 187 18.33 3.23 -9.83
N HIS A 188 18.08 3.50 -8.54
CA HIS A 188 17.53 4.77 -8.06
C HIS A 188 18.59 5.67 -7.41
N GLY A 189 19.87 5.42 -7.69
CA GLY A 189 20.98 6.25 -7.21
C GLY A 189 20.92 7.69 -7.72
N GLY A 190 21.80 8.53 -7.17
CA GLY A 190 21.96 9.91 -7.61
C GLY A 190 22.78 10.03 -8.90
N GLY A 191 23.06 11.26 -9.32
CA GLY A 191 23.98 11.54 -10.43
C GLY A 191 23.45 10.97 -11.75
N PHE A 192 24.17 10.03 -12.36
CA PHE A 192 23.84 9.46 -13.67
C PHE A 192 22.40 8.96 -13.74
N MET A 193 21.94 8.24 -12.71
CA MET A 193 20.60 7.66 -12.69
C MET A 193 19.50 8.71 -12.49
N ASP A 194 19.80 9.88 -11.91
CA ASP A 194 18.84 11.00 -11.84
C ASP A 194 18.58 11.56 -13.25
N PHE A 195 19.62 11.74 -14.05
CA PHE A 195 19.49 12.19 -15.44
C PHE A 195 18.80 11.13 -16.32
N ALA A 196 19.11 9.84 -16.10
CA ALA A 196 18.46 8.76 -16.82
C ALA A 196 16.96 8.70 -16.48
N HIS A 197 16.59 8.89 -15.21
CA HIS A 197 15.20 8.97 -14.79
C HIS A 197 14.46 10.17 -15.41
N ARG A 198 15.08 11.36 -15.45
CA ARG A 198 14.49 12.56 -16.09
C ARG A 198 14.24 12.33 -17.57
N SER A 199 15.22 11.74 -18.26
CA SER A 199 15.13 11.40 -19.68
C SER A 199 14.05 10.35 -19.92
N LEU A 200 13.98 9.31 -19.08
CA LEU A 200 12.97 8.27 -19.15
C LEU A 200 11.56 8.86 -19.00
N THR A 201 11.39 9.73 -18.02
CA THR A 201 10.12 10.42 -17.74
C THR A 201 9.67 11.23 -18.96
N SER A 202 10.59 11.95 -19.59
CA SER A 202 10.32 12.72 -20.82
C SER A 202 9.90 11.82 -21.99
N ILE A 203 10.53 10.65 -22.14
CA ILE A 203 10.21 9.68 -23.20
C ILE A 203 8.79 9.11 -23.03
N VAL A 204 8.40 8.78 -21.80
CA VAL A 204 7.14 8.09 -21.54
C VAL A 204 5.96 9.04 -21.33
N GLN A 205 6.19 10.27 -20.88
CA GLN A 205 5.15 11.28 -20.59
C GLN A 205 4.03 11.36 -21.64
N PRO A 206 4.31 11.45 -22.96
CA PRO A 206 3.25 11.60 -23.96
C PRO A 206 2.27 10.42 -24.02
N HIS A 207 2.66 9.26 -23.50
CA HIS A 207 1.93 8.00 -23.57
C HIS A 207 1.32 7.58 -22.22
N LEU A 208 1.55 8.35 -21.14
CA LEU A 208 1.04 8.07 -19.79
C LEU A 208 -0.49 8.27 -19.64
N SER A 209 -1.26 8.13 -20.71
CA SER A 209 -2.71 7.93 -20.68
C SER A 209 -3.10 6.45 -20.69
N GLU A 210 -2.19 5.56 -21.08
CA GLU A 210 -2.45 4.13 -21.22
C GLU A 210 -2.21 3.38 -19.90
N ARG A 211 -3.17 2.52 -19.51
CA ARG A 211 -3.13 1.84 -18.21
C ARG A 211 -1.87 0.99 -18.01
N ASP A 212 -1.49 0.22 -19.02
CA ASP A 212 -0.36 -0.71 -18.91
C ASP A 212 0.98 0.05 -18.76
N LEU A 213 1.11 1.19 -19.44
CA LEU A 213 2.30 2.03 -19.34
C LEU A 213 2.34 2.79 -17.99
N ILE A 214 1.19 3.26 -17.50
CA ILE A 214 1.07 3.83 -16.16
C ILE A 214 1.51 2.79 -15.11
N ASP A 215 0.99 1.56 -15.19
CA ASP A 215 1.33 0.48 -14.25
C ASP A 215 2.82 0.08 -14.35
N TRP A 216 3.40 0.08 -15.56
CA TRP A 216 4.84 -0.11 -15.77
C TRP A 216 5.67 1.01 -15.14
N TYR A 217 5.28 2.28 -15.34
CA TYR A 217 6.01 3.42 -14.83
C TYR A 217 5.91 3.53 -13.29
N ILE A 218 4.74 3.21 -12.73
CA ILE A 218 4.56 3.10 -11.28
C ILE A 218 5.44 1.99 -10.69
N ARG A 219 5.60 0.85 -11.38
CA ARG A 219 6.54 -0.21 -10.96
C ARG A 219 8.00 0.22 -11.05
N TRP A 220 8.34 1.13 -11.96
CA TRP A 220 9.65 1.80 -11.93
C TRP A 220 9.77 2.70 -10.70
N LEU A 221 8.81 3.60 -10.44
CA LEU A 221 8.85 4.52 -9.29
C LEU A 221 8.86 3.78 -7.94
N ARG A 222 8.11 2.68 -7.82
CA ARG A 222 8.10 1.78 -6.66
C ARG A 222 8.29 0.34 -7.11
N PRO A 223 9.55 -0.13 -7.16
CA PRO A 223 9.88 -1.49 -7.49
C PRO A 223 9.24 -2.49 -6.52
N PRO A 224 8.87 -3.70 -6.98
CA PRO A 224 8.36 -4.75 -6.10
C PRO A 224 9.33 -5.03 -4.95
N GLY A 225 8.80 -5.14 -3.73
CA GLY A 225 9.61 -5.38 -2.51
C GLY A 225 10.25 -4.14 -1.90
N LYS A 226 10.06 -2.94 -2.46
CA LYS A 226 10.43 -1.66 -1.84
C LYS A 226 9.21 -0.99 -1.22
N ASP A 227 9.34 -0.60 0.05
CA ASP A 227 8.26 0.09 0.79
C ASP A 227 8.13 1.58 0.45
N VAL A 228 9.19 2.18 -0.11
CA VAL A 228 9.26 3.62 -0.41
C VAL A 228 9.49 3.80 -1.91
N GLY A 229 8.70 4.69 -2.51
CA GLY A 229 8.90 5.13 -3.89
C GLY A 229 10.17 5.95 -4.07
N ARG A 230 10.59 6.14 -5.31
CA ARG A 230 11.65 7.08 -5.66
C ARG A 230 11.22 8.51 -5.36
N ASN A 231 11.96 9.20 -4.51
CA ASN A 231 11.69 10.60 -4.13
C ASN A 231 12.39 11.63 -5.04
N THR A 232 13.61 11.35 -5.50
CA THR A 232 14.36 12.29 -6.36
C THR A 232 13.78 12.32 -7.76
N GLY A 233 13.33 13.49 -8.22
CA GLY A 233 12.64 13.62 -9.52
C GLY A 233 11.18 13.17 -9.48
N ALA A 234 10.62 12.92 -8.29
CA ALA A 234 9.24 12.50 -8.14
C ALA A 234 8.25 13.58 -8.60
N GLU A 235 8.61 14.86 -8.45
CA GLU A 235 7.84 15.99 -8.95
C GLU A 235 7.60 15.88 -10.46
N LEU A 236 8.65 15.63 -11.23
CA LEU A 236 8.56 15.42 -12.69
C LEU A 236 7.77 14.17 -13.04
N ALA A 237 7.91 13.10 -12.25
CA ALA A 237 7.17 11.86 -12.47
C ALA A 237 5.66 12.03 -12.22
N ILE A 238 5.29 12.76 -11.19
CA ILE A 238 3.89 13.08 -10.87
C ILE A 238 3.29 13.97 -11.96
N GLU A 239 4.00 15.03 -12.36
CA GLU A 239 3.57 15.88 -13.46
C GLU A 239 3.37 15.08 -14.75
N ALA A 240 4.30 14.18 -15.08
CA ALA A 240 4.19 13.33 -16.26
C ALA A 240 2.95 12.41 -16.22
N LEU A 241 2.62 11.85 -15.05
CA LEU A 241 1.42 11.02 -14.84
C LEU A 241 0.12 11.82 -14.94
N ILE A 242 0.15 13.11 -14.59
CA ILE A 242 -1.03 13.99 -14.62
C ILE A 242 -1.19 14.67 -15.99
N TYR A 243 -0.09 14.90 -16.71
CA TYR A 243 -0.04 15.66 -17.94
C TYR A 243 -1.13 15.36 -18.98
N PRO A 244 -1.45 14.08 -19.29
CA PRO A 244 -2.49 13.76 -20.27
C PRO A 244 -3.89 14.26 -19.89
N TRP A 245 -4.10 14.61 -18.63
CA TRP A 245 -5.39 14.97 -18.03
C TRP A 245 -5.56 16.46 -17.77
N LEU A 246 -4.63 17.30 -18.24
CA LEU A 246 -4.83 18.75 -18.31
C LEU A 246 -6.03 19.09 -19.18
N GLU A 247 -6.12 18.43 -20.34
CA GLU A 247 -7.16 18.70 -21.35
C GLU A 247 -8.18 17.56 -21.47
N LYS A 248 -8.02 16.48 -20.70
CA LYS A 248 -8.88 15.28 -20.76
C LYS A 248 -9.32 14.86 -19.37
N THR A 249 -10.48 14.21 -19.28
CA THR A 249 -10.92 13.59 -18.02
C THR A 249 -10.66 12.08 -18.08
N PRO A 250 -9.90 11.49 -17.13
CA PRO A 250 -9.74 10.04 -17.06
C PRO A 250 -11.06 9.34 -16.68
N GLU A 251 -11.19 8.07 -17.06
CA GLU A 251 -12.24 7.20 -16.50
C GLU A 251 -12.12 7.17 -14.97
N ASP A 252 -13.27 7.15 -14.27
CA ASP A 252 -13.31 7.19 -12.80
C ASP A 252 -12.41 6.13 -12.14
N LYS A 253 -12.40 4.90 -12.66
CA LYS A 253 -11.56 3.82 -12.12
C LYS A 253 -10.07 4.12 -12.24
N LEU A 254 -9.65 4.69 -13.37
CA LEU A 254 -8.26 5.06 -13.59
C LEU A 254 -7.88 6.26 -12.71
N ARG A 255 -8.75 7.25 -12.60
CA ARG A 255 -8.57 8.40 -11.70
C ARG A 255 -8.35 7.95 -10.26
N SER A 256 -9.27 7.15 -9.72
CA SER A 256 -9.17 6.67 -8.34
C SER A 256 -7.88 5.85 -8.15
N TYR A 257 -7.51 4.99 -9.10
CA TYR A 257 -6.24 4.27 -9.04
C TYR A 257 -5.01 5.19 -8.99
N LEU A 258 -4.95 6.21 -9.85
CA LEU A 258 -3.83 7.16 -9.90
C LEU A 258 -3.72 7.91 -8.58
N VAL A 259 -4.83 8.49 -8.09
CA VAL A 259 -4.87 9.22 -6.82
C VAL A 259 -4.41 8.33 -5.67
N GLU A 260 -4.96 7.12 -5.56
CA GLU A 260 -4.58 6.20 -4.49
C GLU A 260 -3.09 5.85 -4.54
N THR A 261 -2.58 5.55 -5.73
CA THR A 261 -1.18 5.18 -5.89
C THR A 261 -0.26 6.34 -5.56
N LEU A 262 -0.58 7.56 -5.99
CA LEU A 262 0.22 8.75 -5.69
C LEU A 262 0.22 9.08 -4.19
N ILE A 263 -0.93 8.96 -3.51
CA ILE A 263 -1.01 9.13 -2.04
C ILE A 263 -0.21 8.05 -1.30
N GLU A 264 -0.23 6.81 -1.79
CA GLU A 264 0.56 5.73 -1.21
C GLU A 264 2.07 5.97 -1.36
N LEU A 265 2.49 6.53 -2.49
CA LEU A 265 3.90 6.79 -2.79
C LEU A 265 4.44 8.01 -2.05
N TYR A 266 3.69 9.12 -2.08
CA TYR A 266 4.19 10.45 -1.73
C TYR A 266 3.39 11.13 -0.60
N GLY A 267 2.34 10.49 -0.10
CA GLY A 267 1.43 11.05 0.91
C GLY A 267 0.35 11.95 0.30
N ASP A 268 -0.61 12.38 1.12
CA ASP A 268 -1.69 13.26 0.68
C ASP A 268 -1.21 14.72 0.67
N PRO A 269 -1.22 15.41 -0.49
CA PRO A 269 -0.74 16.79 -0.62
C PRO A 269 -1.53 17.79 0.22
N ARG A 270 -2.76 17.45 0.62
CA ARG A 270 -3.63 18.32 1.42
C ARG A 270 -3.25 18.34 2.90
N ILE A 271 -2.56 17.31 3.36
CA ILE A 271 -2.11 17.14 4.75
C ILE A 271 -0.62 17.50 4.85
N LYS A 272 0.16 17.11 3.85
CA LYS A 272 1.60 17.39 3.76
C LYS A 272 1.90 18.06 2.43
N SER A 273 1.71 19.38 2.39
CA SER A 273 1.99 20.21 1.22
C SER A 273 3.49 20.41 0.94
N GLY A 274 4.37 20.01 1.88
CA GLY A 274 5.82 20.03 1.71
C GLY A 274 6.39 18.73 1.11
N GLY A 275 7.68 18.77 0.75
CA GLY A 275 8.37 17.65 0.11
C GLY A 275 8.13 17.65 -1.41
N VAL A 276 7.85 16.48 -1.99
CA VAL A 276 7.67 16.30 -3.44
C VAL A 276 6.58 17.21 -4.01
N TRP A 277 5.47 17.39 -3.27
CA TRP A 277 4.32 18.18 -3.70
C TRP A 277 4.62 19.68 -3.88
N GLY A 278 5.59 20.21 -3.13
CA GLY A 278 5.94 21.64 -3.19
C GLY A 278 6.70 22.05 -4.46
N GLY A 279 7.19 21.08 -5.23
CA GLY A 279 7.92 21.32 -6.48
C GLY A 279 7.07 21.20 -7.75
N ILE A 280 5.76 20.96 -7.63
CA ILE A 280 4.85 20.69 -8.75
C ILE A 280 4.16 21.99 -9.19
N ASP A 281 4.03 22.19 -10.51
CA ASP A 281 3.31 23.35 -11.07
C ASP A 281 1.82 23.33 -10.67
N GLU A 282 1.32 24.52 -10.31
CA GLU A 282 -0.03 24.74 -9.78
C GLU A 282 -1.14 24.15 -10.67
N ARG A 283 -0.95 24.12 -12.00
CA ARG A 283 -1.94 23.56 -12.93
C ARG A 283 -2.12 22.06 -12.76
N TYR A 284 -1.05 21.32 -12.45
CA TYR A 284 -1.15 19.90 -12.14
C TYR A 284 -1.72 19.68 -10.74
N MET A 285 -1.32 20.52 -9.77
CA MET A 285 -1.87 20.48 -8.41
C MET A 285 -3.38 20.74 -8.40
N ALA A 286 -3.89 21.64 -9.23
CA ALA A 286 -5.32 21.88 -9.39
C ALA A 286 -6.08 20.60 -9.82
N ILE A 287 -5.50 19.79 -10.72
CA ILE A 287 -6.09 18.50 -11.13
C ILE A 287 -6.09 17.52 -9.97
N VAL A 288 -4.97 17.38 -9.27
CA VAL A 288 -4.84 16.49 -8.11
C VAL A 288 -5.86 16.86 -7.04
N HIS A 289 -5.97 18.14 -6.70
CA HIS A 289 -6.95 18.64 -5.73
C HIS A 289 -8.39 18.40 -6.18
N ARG A 290 -8.70 18.61 -7.46
CA ARG A 290 -10.03 18.31 -8.02
C ARG A 290 -10.34 16.82 -7.93
N TRP A 291 -9.39 15.96 -8.27
CA TRP A 291 -9.56 14.50 -8.18
C TRP A 291 -9.75 14.02 -6.75
N LEU A 292 -8.96 14.54 -5.81
CA LEU A 292 -9.07 14.26 -4.37
C LEU A 292 -10.44 14.71 -3.82
N THR A 293 -10.91 15.89 -4.24
CA THR A 293 -12.24 16.40 -3.88
C THR A 293 -13.34 15.47 -4.38
N ARG A 294 -13.25 15.02 -5.64
CA ARG A 294 -14.21 14.05 -6.19
C ARG A 294 -14.19 12.73 -5.42
N GLU A 295 -13.00 12.28 -5.05
CA GLU A 295 -12.82 11.04 -4.30
C GLU A 295 -13.44 11.13 -2.91
N ASP A 296 -13.25 12.24 -2.19
CA ASP A 296 -13.86 12.44 -0.86
C ASP A 296 -15.38 12.50 -0.93
N MET A 297 -15.93 13.17 -1.95
CA MET A 297 -17.38 13.20 -2.17
C MET A 297 -17.93 11.81 -2.46
N ARG A 298 -17.29 11.04 -3.35
CA ARG A 298 -17.68 9.65 -3.64
C ARG A 298 -17.56 8.75 -2.42
N PHE A 299 -16.47 8.91 -1.69
CA PHE A 299 -16.19 8.12 -0.51
C PHE A 299 -17.22 8.40 0.59
N PHE A 300 -17.48 9.67 0.91
CA PHE A 300 -18.51 10.04 1.88
C PHE A 300 -19.88 9.50 1.47
N THR A 301 -20.27 9.73 0.21
CA THR A 301 -21.59 9.33 -0.26
C THR A 301 -21.77 7.82 -0.29
N GLY A 302 -20.74 7.06 -0.68
CA GLY A 302 -20.75 5.59 -0.61
C GLY A 302 -20.82 5.05 0.81
N VAL A 303 -20.15 5.69 1.78
CA VAL A 303 -20.27 5.33 3.20
C VAL A 303 -21.69 5.58 3.72
N VAL A 304 -22.28 6.75 3.40
CA VAL A 304 -23.64 7.08 3.85
C VAL A 304 -24.68 6.17 3.18
N ASP A 305 -24.57 5.91 1.88
CA ASP A 305 -25.45 4.98 1.14
C ASP A 305 -25.48 3.58 1.76
N ALA A 306 -24.33 3.13 2.26
CA ALA A 306 -24.19 1.80 2.83
C ALA A 306 -24.61 1.71 4.32
N THR A 307 -24.54 2.81 5.06
CA THR A 307 -24.79 2.84 6.51
C THR A 307 -26.17 3.38 6.88
N GLN A 308 -26.87 4.06 5.96
CA GLN A 308 -28.15 4.70 6.21
C GLN A 308 -29.20 4.35 5.14
N LYS A 309 -30.45 4.12 5.58
CA LYS A 309 -31.61 3.81 4.71
C LYS A 309 -32.64 4.93 4.62
N ASP A 310 -32.27 6.15 5.03
CA ASP A 310 -33.17 7.31 5.06
C ASP A 310 -33.48 7.80 3.63
N ALA A 311 -34.77 7.93 3.31
CA ALA A 311 -35.25 8.42 2.03
C ALA A 311 -34.84 9.87 1.72
N MET A 312 -34.48 10.68 2.73
CA MET A 312 -34.02 12.05 2.53
C MET A 312 -32.60 12.15 1.96
N TRP A 313 -31.79 11.09 2.05
CA TRP A 313 -30.38 11.14 1.67
C TRP A 313 -30.12 11.13 0.15
N PRO A 314 -30.75 10.26 -0.68
CA PRO A 314 -30.47 10.23 -2.12
C PRO A 314 -30.65 11.59 -2.82
N PRO A 315 -31.72 12.37 -2.56
CA PRO A 315 -31.86 13.71 -3.15
C PRO A 315 -30.76 14.70 -2.72
N ARG A 316 -30.24 14.57 -1.49
CA ARG A 316 -29.15 15.43 -0.99
C ARG A 316 -27.82 15.07 -1.63
N ARG A 317 -27.52 13.77 -1.73
CA ARG A 317 -26.36 13.25 -2.45
C ARG A 317 -26.33 13.78 -3.87
N ASP A 318 -27.43 13.59 -4.60
CA ASP A 318 -27.53 13.96 -6.01
C ASP A 318 -27.38 15.49 -6.19
N PHE A 319 -27.91 16.29 -5.24
CA PHE A 319 -27.72 17.74 -5.23
C PHE A 319 -26.25 18.16 -5.03
N TRP A 320 -25.55 17.58 -4.05
CA TRP A 320 -24.13 17.91 -3.82
C TRP A 320 -23.25 17.47 -4.98
N LEU A 321 -23.47 16.26 -5.52
CA LEU A 321 -22.76 15.78 -6.71
C LEU A 321 -23.01 16.70 -7.91
N LYS A 322 -24.24 17.19 -8.09
CA LYS A 322 -24.56 18.19 -9.12
C LYS A 322 -23.79 19.49 -8.94
N LEU A 323 -23.68 20.02 -7.71
CA LEU A 323 -22.88 21.23 -7.45
C LEU A 323 -21.38 21.03 -7.73
N TYR A 324 -20.86 19.83 -7.44
CA TYR A 324 -19.50 19.46 -7.82
C TYR A 324 -19.33 19.44 -9.35
N ASP A 325 -20.26 18.82 -10.08
CA ASP A 325 -20.22 18.75 -11.54
C ASP A 325 -20.38 20.15 -12.19
N GLU A 326 -21.12 21.06 -11.55
CA GLU A 326 -21.22 22.49 -11.91
C GLU A 326 -19.94 23.30 -11.59
N GLY A 327 -18.91 22.68 -11.00
CA GLY A 327 -17.65 23.34 -10.64
C GLY A 327 -17.77 24.34 -9.48
N LYS A 328 -18.81 24.21 -8.63
CA LYS A 328 -19.03 25.13 -7.50
C LYS A 328 -18.29 24.72 -6.23
N ILE A 329 -17.84 23.47 -6.12
CA ILE A 329 -17.13 22.95 -4.94
C ILE A 329 -15.64 23.00 -5.22
N ASP A 330 -14.92 23.88 -4.51
CA ASP A 330 -13.47 24.05 -4.65
C ASP A 330 -12.70 22.90 -3.99
N ALA A 331 -13.18 22.46 -2.83
CA ALA A 331 -12.59 21.38 -2.06
C ALA A 331 -13.63 20.70 -1.17
N ALA A 332 -13.42 19.42 -0.88
CA ALA A 332 -14.23 18.66 0.06
C ALA A 332 -13.33 17.86 1.01
N TRP A 333 -13.86 17.56 2.20
CA TRP A 333 -13.24 16.69 3.18
C TRP A 333 -14.30 15.87 3.92
N ALA A 334 -14.15 14.55 3.88
CA ALA A 334 -15.01 13.63 4.60
C ALA A 334 -14.49 13.41 6.02
N ALA A 335 -15.34 13.61 7.03
CA ALA A 335 -15.04 13.28 8.42
C ALA A 335 -16.01 12.22 8.94
N LEU A 336 -15.51 11.02 9.23
CA LEU A 336 -16.34 9.87 9.58
C LEU A 336 -16.45 9.68 11.10
N SER A 337 -17.63 9.27 11.56
CA SER A 337 -17.80 8.74 12.90
C SER A 337 -17.09 7.39 13.07
N SER A 338 -16.87 6.93 14.30
CA SER A 338 -16.20 5.64 14.56
C SER A 338 -16.85 4.46 13.82
N GLN A 339 -18.18 4.37 13.84
CA GLN A 339 -18.92 3.29 13.18
C GLN A 339 -18.80 3.35 11.65
N ALA A 340 -18.96 4.54 11.07
CA ALA A 340 -18.83 4.76 9.64
C ALA A 340 -17.39 4.48 9.16
N PHE A 341 -16.40 4.84 9.98
CA PHE A 341 -15.00 4.54 9.70
C PHE A 341 -14.68 3.05 9.74
N GLU A 342 -15.17 2.32 10.75
CA GLU A 342 -15.01 0.86 10.82
C GLU A 342 -15.67 0.17 9.63
N TYR A 343 -16.88 0.59 9.27
CA TYR A 343 -17.57 0.09 8.09
C TYR A 343 -16.76 0.32 6.81
N ALA A 344 -16.31 1.57 6.59
CA ALA A 344 -15.54 1.94 5.42
C ALA A 344 -14.22 1.16 5.35
N ARG A 345 -13.54 0.99 6.48
CA ARG A 345 -12.30 0.22 6.57
C ARG A 345 -12.50 -1.25 6.20
N GLN A 346 -13.62 -1.85 6.59
CA GLN A 346 -13.91 -3.26 6.33
C GLN A 346 -14.38 -3.53 4.90
N HIS A 347 -15.10 -2.58 4.28
CA HIS A 347 -15.84 -2.84 3.04
C HIS A 347 -15.44 -1.98 1.84
N LEU A 348 -14.94 -0.76 2.07
CA LEU A 348 -14.72 0.25 1.03
C LEU A 348 -13.24 0.58 0.82
N MET A 349 -12.42 0.42 1.86
CA MET A 349 -10.97 0.63 1.79
C MET A 349 -10.25 -0.69 1.51
N ARG A 350 -9.10 -0.63 0.84
CA ARG A 350 -8.23 -1.79 0.66
C ARG A 350 -7.70 -2.24 2.03
N GLN A 351 -7.69 -3.55 2.27
CA GLN A 351 -7.28 -4.12 3.58
C GLN A 351 -5.82 -3.80 3.93
N ASP A 352 -4.98 -3.55 2.92
CA ASP A 352 -3.57 -3.22 3.01
C ASP A 352 -3.27 -1.71 2.91
N ALA A 353 -4.29 -0.85 2.83
CA ALA A 353 -4.12 0.60 2.71
C ALA A 353 -3.45 1.17 3.98
N LYS A 354 -2.11 1.34 3.92
CA LYS A 354 -1.27 1.86 5.03
C LYS A 354 -1.75 3.23 5.54
N ASN A 355 -2.42 4.03 4.70
CA ASN A 355 -2.84 5.41 4.99
C ASN A 355 -4.36 5.58 5.15
N ALA A 356 -5.14 4.48 5.31
CA ALA A 356 -6.60 4.53 5.43
C ALA A 356 -7.11 5.53 6.49
N HIS A 357 -6.38 5.66 7.60
CA HIS A 357 -6.73 6.54 8.72
C HIS A 357 -6.42 8.03 8.49
N THR A 358 -5.55 8.37 7.55
CA THR A 358 -5.23 9.77 7.25
C THR A 358 -6.03 10.31 6.07
N ARG A 359 -6.72 9.44 5.32
CA ARG A 359 -7.54 9.82 4.15
C ARG A 359 -8.86 10.50 4.50
N VAL A 360 -9.27 10.46 5.77
CA VAL A 360 -10.52 11.07 6.25
C VAL A 360 -10.34 11.64 7.64
N GLY A 361 -11.10 12.70 7.94
CA GLY A 361 -11.21 13.25 9.29
C GLY A 361 -11.92 12.28 10.24
N TYR A 362 -11.63 12.40 11.53
CA TYR A 362 -12.37 11.73 12.59
C TYR A 362 -13.46 12.65 13.13
N GLN A 363 -14.72 12.25 13.06
CA GLN A 363 -15.80 12.95 13.72
C GLN A 363 -15.97 12.43 15.16
N GLN A 364 -16.11 13.36 16.09
CA GLN A 364 -16.41 13.14 17.50
C GLN A 364 -17.78 13.73 17.85
N ALA A 365 -18.35 13.24 18.97
CA ALA A 365 -19.58 13.64 19.67
C ALA A 365 -20.80 12.75 19.37
N ARG A 366 -21.03 12.38 18.11
CA ARG A 366 -22.15 11.50 17.73
C ARG A 366 -21.66 10.26 17.01
N GLN A 367 -21.94 9.08 17.56
CA GLN A 367 -21.39 7.80 17.07
C GLN A 367 -21.77 7.47 15.61
N ASN A 368 -22.86 8.05 15.09
CA ASN A 368 -23.41 7.69 13.78
C ASN A 368 -23.43 8.89 12.80
N THR A 369 -22.93 10.06 13.19
CA THR A 369 -22.98 11.27 12.35
C THR A 369 -21.63 11.51 11.69
N SER A 370 -21.51 11.23 10.41
CA SER A 370 -20.37 11.64 9.59
C SER A 370 -20.66 13.00 8.95
N LEU A 371 -19.62 13.79 8.71
CA LEU A 371 -19.69 15.12 8.12
C LEU A 371 -19.04 15.16 6.74
N LEU A 372 -19.62 15.97 5.86
CA LEU A 372 -19.04 16.41 4.61
C LEU A 372 -18.78 17.91 4.72
N ILE A 373 -17.51 18.30 4.74
CA ILE A 373 -17.07 19.68 4.86
C ILE A 373 -16.60 20.13 3.48
N MET A 374 -17.17 21.22 2.96
CA MET A 374 -16.93 21.70 1.60
C MET A 374 -16.53 23.16 1.61
N LYS A 375 -15.54 23.51 0.81
CA LYS A 375 -15.22 24.90 0.46
C LYS A 375 -15.94 25.25 -0.84
N ILE A 376 -16.70 26.34 -0.81
CA ILE A 376 -17.41 26.90 -1.96
C ILE A 376 -17.18 28.40 -1.97
N GLY A 377 -16.25 28.87 -2.82
CA GLY A 377 -15.82 30.27 -2.85
C GLY A 377 -15.25 30.73 -1.51
N ASN A 378 -15.85 31.78 -0.95
CA ASN A 378 -15.51 32.32 0.37
C ASN A 378 -16.34 31.68 1.51
N LYS A 379 -16.95 30.52 1.29
CA LYS A 379 -17.78 29.83 2.29
C LYS A 379 -17.25 28.45 2.62
N ILE A 380 -17.44 28.06 3.89
CA ILE A 380 -17.33 26.67 4.35
C ILE A 380 -18.75 26.15 4.61
N MET A 381 -19.17 25.13 3.88
CA MET A 381 -20.43 24.45 4.07
C MET A 381 -20.20 23.09 4.73
N VAL A 382 -20.94 22.80 5.79
CA VAL A 382 -20.88 21.53 6.49
C VAL A 382 -22.23 20.86 6.42
N ASP A 383 -22.27 19.70 5.79
CA ASP A 383 -23.42 18.82 5.80
C ASP A 383 -23.09 17.52 6.54
N GLY A 384 -24.10 16.74 6.91
CA GLY A 384 -23.88 15.49 7.64
C GLY A 384 -24.97 14.46 7.42
N CYS A 385 -24.64 13.18 7.64
CA CYS A 385 -25.66 12.13 7.52
C CYS A 385 -26.72 12.23 8.64
N HIS A 386 -27.76 11.41 8.52
CA HIS A 386 -28.97 11.46 9.34
C HIS A 386 -29.65 12.84 9.29
N SER A 387 -30.26 13.26 10.41
CA SER A 387 -30.98 14.52 10.57
C SER A 387 -30.08 15.74 10.82
N TYR A 388 -28.78 15.63 10.51
CA TYR A 388 -27.86 16.77 10.63
C TYR A 388 -28.29 17.89 9.66
N ARG A 389 -28.28 19.14 10.13
CA ARG A 389 -28.62 20.32 9.32
C ARG A 389 -27.40 20.72 8.49
N THR A 390 -27.62 21.35 7.34
CA THR A 390 -26.51 22.00 6.63
C THR A 390 -26.19 23.32 7.32
N HIS A 391 -24.91 23.57 7.59
CA HIS A 391 -24.40 24.77 8.24
C HIS A 391 -23.45 25.53 7.30
N VAL A 392 -23.52 26.85 7.27
CA VAL A 392 -22.68 27.70 6.42
C VAL A 392 -21.87 28.68 7.27
N PHE A 393 -20.61 28.83 6.92
CA PHE A 393 -19.65 29.72 7.56
C PHE A 393 -19.00 30.59 6.49
N ASP A 394 -18.68 31.84 6.83
CA ASP A 394 -17.70 32.60 6.07
C ASP A 394 -16.31 32.02 6.30
N ILE A 395 -15.48 31.93 5.26
CA ILE A 395 -14.16 31.30 5.35
C ILE A 395 -13.20 32.08 6.27
N ALA A 396 -13.38 33.38 6.42
CA ALA A 396 -12.57 34.22 7.31
C ALA A 396 -13.00 34.11 8.79
N ASP A 397 -14.13 33.45 9.06
CA ASP A 397 -14.60 33.24 10.42
C ASP A 397 -13.62 32.33 11.19
N PRO A 398 -13.13 32.73 12.37
CA PRO A 398 -12.31 31.87 13.22
C PRO A 398 -12.96 30.53 13.59
N MET A 399 -14.31 30.47 13.59
CA MET A 399 -15.12 29.28 13.82
C MET A 399 -15.51 28.56 12.53
N ALA A 400 -14.97 28.91 11.36
CA ALA A 400 -15.14 28.08 10.19
C ALA A 400 -14.34 26.77 10.36
N PRO A 401 -14.95 25.59 10.16
CA PRO A 401 -14.21 24.33 10.18
C PRO A 401 -13.15 24.32 9.08
N LYS A 402 -11.87 24.28 9.47
CA LYS A 402 -10.76 24.18 8.51
C LYS A 402 -10.80 22.81 7.84
N LEU A 403 -10.66 22.75 6.52
CA LEU A 403 -10.56 21.48 5.81
C LEU A 403 -9.27 20.72 6.19
N PHE A 404 -9.27 19.41 5.94
CA PHE A 404 -8.11 18.52 6.08
C PHE A 404 -7.56 18.34 7.51
N GLU A 405 -8.29 18.82 8.52
CA GLU A 405 -7.97 18.53 9.91
C GLU A 405 -8.20 17.06 10.27
N GLU A 406 -7.42 16.59 11.24
CA GLU A 406 -7.43 15.21 11.74
C GLU A 406 -8.80 14.83 12.32
N GLY A 407 -9.52 15.78 12.92
CA GLY A 407 -10.84 15.52 13.44
C GLY A 407 -11.67 16.76 13.74
N TYR A 408 -12.96 16.52 13.94
CA TYR A 408 -14.00 17.53 14.10
C TYR A 408 -14.99 17.13 15.18
N ASN A 409 -15.54 18.11 15.89
CA ASN A 409 -16.64 17.90 16.83
C ASN A 409 -17.94 18.47 16.23
N CYS A 410 -18.85 17.60 15.81
CA CYS A 410 -20.05 18.03 15.09
C CYS A 410 -20.97 18.93 15.94
N ASP A 411 -21.02 18.73 17.26
CA ASP A 411 -21.85 19.55 18.15
C ASP A 411 -21.24 20.94 18.38
N GLN A 412 -19.91 21.08 18.35
CA GLN A 412 -19.28 22.40 18.38
C GLN A 412 -19.58 23.17 17.09
N ILE A 413 -19.54 22.49 15.94
CA ILE A 413 -19.89 23.09 14.64
C ILE A 413 -21.34 23.58 14.65
N MET A 414 -22.29 22.74 15.10
CA MET A 414 -23.70 23.12 15.22
C MET A 414 -23.88 24.35 16.12
N ARG A 415 -23.32 24.34 17.34
CA ARG A 415 -23.44 25.45 18.29
C ARG A 415 -22.84 26.75 17.75
N ALA A 416 -21.70 26.68 17.05
CA ALA A 416 -21.05 27.86 16.46
C ALA A 416 -21.86 28.46 15.30
N SER A 417 -22.58 27.62 14.54
CA SER A 417 -23.46 28.08 13.47
C SER A 417 -24.79 28.63 14.01
N ASP A 418 -25.42 27.95 14.97
CA ASP A 418 -26.74 28.32 15.48
C ASP A 418 -26.74 29.64 16.31
N ARG A 419 -25.60 30.02 16.91
CA ARG A 419 -25.46 31.25 17.70
C ARG A 419 -25.19 32.52 16.88
N ARG A 420 -25.10 32.40 15.56
CA ARG A 420 -24.56 33.44 14.66
C ARG A 420 -25.61 34.41 14.13
N ALA A 421 -26.76 33.87 13.70
CA ALA A 421 -27.99 34.58 13.30
C ALA A 421 -29.02 33.55 12.82
N SER A 422 -30.30 33.91 12.77
CA SER A 422 -31.32 33.09 12.10
C SER A 422 -30.97 32.92 10.61
N GLY A 423 -30.90 31.68 10.13
CA GLY A 423 -30.75 31.38 8.69
C GLY A 423 -29.37 30.91 8.22
N ALA A 424 -28.35 30.85 9.08
CA ALA A 424 -27.01 30.29 8.73
C ALA A 424 -26.96 28.74 8.76
N SER A 425 -28.10 28.10 9.04
CA SER A 425 -28.25 26.66 9.03
C SER A 425 -29.66 26.24 8.63
N LYS A 426 -29.80 25.15 7.86
CA LYS A 426 -31.11 24.69 7.37
C LYS A 426 -31.27 23.18 7.47
N SER A 427 -32.48 22.77 7.88
CA SER A 427 -32.86 21.36 7.96
C SER A 427 -33.30 20.81 6.60
N HIS A 428 -33.35 19.48 6.52
CA HIS A 428 -33.72 18.74 5.33
C HIS A 428 -35.21 18.37 5.27
N SER A 429 -36.06 18.99 6.10
CA SER A 429 -37.51 18.70 6.15
C SER A 429 -38.23 18.98 4.83
N SER A 430 -37.69 19.88 4.01
CA SER A 430 -38.13 20.12 2.63
C SER A 430 -36.90 20.21 1.72
N ILE A 431 -36.62 19.14 0.97
CA ILE A 431 -35.48 19.08 0.05
C ILE A 431 -35.50 20.23 -0.98
N PRO A 432 -36.63 20.60 -1.61
CA PRO A 432 -36.65 21.73 -2.55
C PRO A 432 -36.38 23.09 -1.89
N SER A 433 -36.87 23.30 -0.67
CA SER A 433 -36.61 24.54 0.09
C SER A 433 -35.15 24.61 0.56
N TRP A 434 -34.59 23.48 0.95
CA TRP A 434 -33.20 23.35 1.36
C TRP A 434 -32.24 23.59 0.18
N SER A 435 -32.44 22.92 -0.95
CA SER A 435 -31.54 23.03 -2.11
C SER A 435 -31.52 24.43 -2.70
N ARG A 436 -32.68 25.12 -2.75
CA ARG A 436 -32.75 26.54 -3.12
C ARG A 436 -31.95 27.41 -2.15
N TRP A 437 -32.17 27.23 -0.85
CA TRP A 437 -31.42 27.98 0.17
C TRP A 437 -29.91 27.73 0.11
N VAL A 438 -29.45 26.51 -0.16
CA VAL A 438 -28.01 26.26 -0.34
C VAL A 438 -27.48 27.09 -1.51
N ARG A 439 -28.19 27.13 -2.65
CA ARG A 439 -27.79 27.95 -3.81
C ARG A 439 -27.80 29.44 -3.51
N ASP A 440 -28.78 29.92 -2.76
CA ASP A 440 -28.82 31.31 -2.30
C ASP A 440 -27.60 31.62 -1.41
N MET A 441 -27.25 30.69 -0.51
CA MET A 441 -26.14 30.85 0.40
C MET A 441 -24.74 30.80 -0.22
N ILE A 442 -24.60 30.26 -1.44
CA ILE A 442 -23.34 30.33 -2.18
C ILE A 442 -22.94 31.79 -2.43
N ASN A 443 -23.91 32.67 -2.67
CA ASN A 443 -23.67 34.06 -3.03
C ASN A 443 -23.97 35.05 -1.90
N ALA A 444 -24.64 34.62 -0.83
CA ALA A 444 -25.03 35.52 0.24
C ALA A 444 -23.89 35.78 1.24
N ASP A 445 -23.93 36.95 1.87
CA ASP A 445 -23.04 37.28 2.97
C ASP A 445 -23.45 36.53 4.24
N VAL A 446 -22.45 35.97 4.93
CA VAL A 446 -22.65 35.19 6.15
C VAL A 446 -21.96 35.94 7.29
N PRO A 447 -22.69 36.45 8.29
CA PRO A 447 -22.09 37.10 9.44
C PRO A 447 -21.11 36.18 10.17
N TRP A 448 -20.11 36.74 10.81
CA TRP A 448 -19.17 35.96 11.63
C TRP A 448 -19.82 35.46 12.92
N SER A 449 -19.28 34.36 13.44
CA SER A 449 -19.61 33.80 14.74
C SER A 449 -19.41 34.83 15.85
N GLN A 450 -20.39 34.93 16.76
CA GLN A 450 -20.21 35.66 18.03
C GLN A 450 -19.22 34.96 18.97
N GLN A 451 -19.00 33.66 18.78
CA GLN A 451 -17.98 32.91 19.50
C GLN A 451 -16.64 33.05 18.77
N THR A 452 -15.61 33.48 19.51
CA THR A 452 -14.24 33.68 18.99
C THR A 452 -13.24 32.63 19.50
N ARG A 453 -13.65 31.76 20.43
CA ARG A 453 -12.80 30.71 21.00
C ARG A 453 -12.62 29.56 20.01
N PRO A 454 -11.38 29.23 19.57
CA PRO A 454 -11.11 28.19 18.59
C PRO A 454 -11.80 26.85 18.90
N TYR A 455 -12.12 26.08 17.85
CA TYR A 455 -12.58 24.70 18.02
C TYR A 455 -11.60 23.91 18.89
N THR A 456 -12.14 23.07 19.76
CA THR A 456 -11.31 22.10 20.48
C THR A 456 -10.69 21.17 19.45
N LYS A 457 -9.35 21.11 19.40
CA LYS A 457 -8.65 20.23 18.47
C LYS A 457 -9.02 18.78 18.78
N VAL A 458 -9.69 18.14 17.84
CA VAL A 458 -10.10 16.74 17.95
C VAL A 458 -9.01 15.89 17.31
N PHE A 459 -8.40 15.04 18.13
CA PHE A 459 -7.45 14.04 17.67
C PHE A 459 -8.15 12.71 17.49
N ARG A 460 -7.66 11.91 16.55
CA ARG A 460 -8.14 10.55 16.37
C ARG A 460 -7.76 9.72 17.60
N PRO A 461 -8.62 8.80 18.07
CA PRO A 461 -8.25 7.84 19.09
C PRO A 461 -7.02 7.04 18.62
N ARG A 462 -5.93 7.08 19.41
CA ARG A 462 -4.75 6.26 19.10
C ARG A 462 -5.12 4.79 19.21
N THR A 463 -4.77 4.01 18.19
CA THR A 463 -4.87 2.54 18.25
C THR A 463 -4.10 2.07 19.49
N PRO A 464 -4.68 1.20 20.35
CA PRO A 464 -3.96 0.70 21.51
C PRO A 464 -2.68 0.03 21.03
N THR A 465 -1.52 0.59 21.39
CA THR A 465 -0.25 -0.08 21.16
C THR A 465 -0.34 -1.40 21.91
N ARG A 466 -0.24 -2.52 21.18
CA ARG A 466 -0.16 -3.84 21.78
C ARG A 466 1.03 -3.79 22.74
N ARG A 467 0.77 -3.71 24.05
CA ARG A 467 1.80 -3.75 25.08
C ARG A 467 2.53 -5.08 24.90
N THR A 468 3.65 -5.06 24.21
CA THR A 468 4.67 -6.09 24.36
C THR A 468 5.12 -5.97 25.80
N THR A 469 4.64 -6.90 26.63
CA THR A 469 5.15 -7.08 27.98
C THR A 469 6.67 -7.18 27.86
N PRO A 470 7.44 -6.28 28.50
CA PRO A 470 8.89 -6.46 28.54
C PRO A 470 9.13 -7.82 29.17
N SER A 471 9.86 -8.69 28.47
CA SER A 471 10.39 -9.90 29.09
C SER A 471 11.13 -9.46 30.35
N ARG A 472 10.72 -9.98 31.50
CA ARG A 472 11.44 -9.77 32.76
C ARG A 472 12.84 -10.30 32.56
N HIS A 473 13.79 -9.41 32.26
CA HIS A 473 15.20 -9.70 32.41
C HIS A 473 15.44 -9.90 33.91
N THR A 474 15.70 -11.15 34.28
CA THR A 474 16.26 -11.53 35.56
C THR A 474 17.57 -10.77 35.74
N SER A 475 17.52 -9.78 36.63
CA SER A 475 18.64 -8.98 37.08
C SER A 475 19.69 -9.87 37.75
N THR A 476 20.85 -10.02 37.13
CA THR A 476 22.07 -10.51 37.74
C THR A 476 22.69 -9.36 38.57
N PRO A 477 23.21 -9.61 39.79
CA PRO A 477 23.64 -8.54 40.67
C PRO A 477 24.94 -7.87 40.18
N ARG A 478 24.95 -6.53 40.30
CA ARG A 478 26.07 -5.65 40.01
C ARG A 478 27.24 -5.93 40.95
N HIS A 479 28.42 -6.19 40.38
CA HIS A 479 29.67 -5.88 41.04
C HIS A 479 29.86 -4.36 41.06
N THR A 480 30.01 -3.83 42.27
CA THR A 480 30.51 -2.50 42.58
C THR A 480 31.98 -2.40 42.19
N ASP A 481 32.32 -1.39 41.40
CA ASP A 481 33.64 -0.76 41.52
C ASP A 481 33.50 0.76 41.43
N LEU A 482 34.12 1.39 42.43
CA LEU A 482 34.25 2.80 42.69
C LEU A 482 35.32 3.40 41.78
N GLN A 483 35.07 4.57 41.18
CA GLN A 483 36.09 5.61 40.99
C GLN A 483 35.46 6.96 40.54
N PRO A 484 36.16 8.10 40.70
CA PRO A 484 35.58 9.25 41.40
C PRO A 484 35.30 10.46 40.50
N SER A 485 34.57 11.39 41.10
CA SER A 485 34.20 12.73 40.67
C SER A 485 35.38 13.62 40.23
N ARG A 486 35.22 14.31 39.10
CA ARG A 486 35.90 15.61 38.87
C ARG A 486 35.15 16.54 37.91
N ARG A 487 34.53 17.55 38.54
CA ARG A 487 34.40 18.99 38.21
C ARG A 487 34.00 19.42 36.78
N GLU A 488 32.79 19.95 36.74
CA GLU A 488 32.38 21.07 35.89
C GLU A 488 33.23 22.33 36.16
N ILE A 489 33.61 23.02 35.09
CA ILE A 489 33.92 24.46 35.09
C ILE A 489 33.20 25.05 33.89
N GLY A 490 32.42 26.11 34.14
CA GLY A 490 31.66 26.83 33.13
C GLY A 490 32.31 28.14 32.68
N ALA A 491 31.70 28.64 31.59
CA ALA A 491 31.39 30.03 31.25
C ALA A 491 32.47 31.00 30.73
N SER A 492 31.94 31.83 29.81
CA SER A 492 32.29 33.21 29.41
C SER A 492 33.34 33.46 28.31
N THR A 493 33.35 34.56 27.55
CA THR A 493 32.40 35.50 26.87
C THR A 493 33.32 36.41 26.04
N SER A 494 32.81 37.06 24.98
CA SER A 494 33.29 38.33 24.33
C SER A 494 34.67 38.33 23.61
N GLY A 495 34.92 39.05 22.52
CA GLY A 495 34.17 40.02 21.70
C GLY A 495 35.14 40.79 20.78
N GLN A 496 34.61 41.39 19.70
CA GLN A 496 35.12 42.53 18.90
C GLN A 496 36.43 42.37 18.11
N ASP A 497 36.73 43.08 17.01
CA ASP A 497 36.04 43.82 15.95
C ASP A 497 37.16 44.23 14.93
N ILE A 498 36.76 44.83 13.81
CA ILE A 498 37.42 45.91 13.02
C ILE A 498 38.29 45.61 11.75
N PHE A 499 37.94 46.40 10.70
CA PHE A 499 38.61 46.87 9.45
C PHE A 499 38.58 45.93 8.22
N SER A 500 37.87 46.20 7.10
CA SER A 500 37.72 47.37 6.18
C SER A 500 38.85 47.54 5.14
N SER A 501 38.45 47.66 3.86
CA SER A 501 39.10 48.36 2.70
C SER A 501 39.06 47.48 1.42
N THR A 502 38.23 47.73 0.39
CA THR A 502 38.26 48.75 -0.69
C THR A 502 39.34 48.62 -1.76
N GLY A 503 38.92 48.78 -3.04
CA GLY A 503 39.75 49.07 -4.23
C GLY A 503 39.58 48.02 -5.35
N ALA A 504 38.71 48.20 -6.35
CA ALA A 504 38.98 48.86 -7.65
C ALA A 504 40.32 48.37 -8.29
N THR A 505 40.38 47.85 -9.52
CA THR A 505 40.21 48.61 -10.76
C THR A 505 40.17 47.66 -11.99
N ARG A 506 39.36 48.07 -12.97
CA ARG A 506 39.25 47.75 -14.42
C ARG A 506 40.62 47.85 -15.20
N PRO A 507 40.73 47.66 -16.55
CA PRO A 507 39.72 47.36 -17.60
C PRO A 507 40.19 46.49 -18.81
N SER A 508 39.27 46.36 -19.79
CA SER A 508 39.48 46.27 -21.26
C SER A 508 40.03 44.94 -21.79
N SER A 509 39.67 44.38 -22.95
CA SER A 509 38.99 44.77 -24.21
C SER A 509 39.09 43.50 -25.08
N ALA A 510 38.33 43.18 -26.12
CA ALA A 510 37.24 43.74 -26.88
C ALA A 510 36.78 42.64 -27.87
N THR A 511 35.58 42.80 -28.44
CA THR A 511 35.19 42.48 -29.84
C THR A 511 35.42 41.07 -30.40
N GLY A 512 34.48 40.41 -31.07
CA GLY A 512 33.32 40.94 -31.76
C GLY A 512 32.46 39.83 -32.38
N LEU A 513 31.34 40.29 -32.92
CA LEU A 513 30.22 39.55 -33.45
C LEU A 513 30.57 38.62 -34.63
N SER A 514 29.82 37.53 -34.79
CA SER A 514 28.90 37.37 -35.94
C SER A 514 28.22 36.00 -35.93
N ASN A 515 26.89 36.02 -35.79
CA ASN A 515 26.02 34.95 -36.27
C ASN A 515 25.78 35.14 -37.77
N PRO A 516 25.50 34.05 -38.48
CA PRO A 516 24.34 34.10 -39.36
C PRO A 516 23.39 32.90 -39.19
N THR A 517 22.13 33.24 -39.42
CA THR A 517 20.90 32.47 -39.53
C THR A 517 20.89 31.49 -40.71
N SER A 518 20.25 30.33 -40.55
CA SER A 518 19.46 29.71 -41.63
C SER A 518 18.60 28.51 -41.17
N ARG A 519 17.28 28.75 -41.22
CA ARG A 519 16.10 27.94 -41.63
C ARG A 519 15.93 26.43 -41.28
N PRO A 520 14.66 25.99 -41.15
CA PRO A 520 14.26 24.68 -40.63
C PRO A 520 14.10 23.61 -41.71
N ALA A 521 14.40 22.35 -41.37
CA ALA A 521 14.11 21.19 -42.19
C ALA A 521 12.92 20.38 -41.64
N ALA A 522 12.07 19.95 -42.56
CA ALA A 522 10.81 19.23 -42.39
C ALA A 522 10.98 17.77 -41.87
N PRO A 523 9.90 17.10 -41.42
CA PRO A 523 9.98 15.83 -40.70
C PRO A 523 10.01 14.62 -41.64
N PRO A 524 10.64 13.49 -41.27
CA PRO A 524 10.43 12.24 -41.98
C PRO A 524 9.26 11.42 -41.43
N ALA A 525 8.57 10.84 -42.41
CA ALA A 525 7.44 9.93 -42.45
C ALA A 525 7.33 8.79 -41.42
N ARG A 526 6.05 8.52 -41.09
CA ARG A 526 5.35 7.25 -40.81
C ARG A 526 6.21 5.98 -40.63
N VAL A 527 6.13 5.41 -39.43
CA VAL A 527 6.53 4.02 -39.13
C VAL A 527 5.46 3.07 -39.66
N ALA A 528 5.86 2.21 -40.59
CA ALA A 528 5.11 1.07 -41.07
C ALA A 528 5.01 -0.03 -40.00
N ALA A 529 3.87 -0.73 -40.01
CA ALA A 529 3.54 -1.84 -39.13
C ALA A 529 4.59 -2.96 -39.20
N ALA A 530 5.11 -3.38 -38.04
CA ALA A 530 5.86 -4.62 -37.89
C ALA A 530 4.98 -5.65 -37.18
N GLN A 531 4.76 -6.77 -37.88
CA GLN A 531 4.01 -7.93 -37.47
C GLN A 531 4.55 -8.54 -36.17
N ARG A 532 3.61 -8.87 -35.27
CA ARG A 532 3.86 -9.60 -34.04
C ARG A 532 4.05 -11.08 -34.38
N VAL A 533 5.27 -11.59 -34.18
CA VAL A 533 5.55 -13.04 -34.08
C VAL A 533 4.79 -13.57 -32.86
N GLN A 534 3.87 -14.52 -33.09
CA GLN A 534 3.17 -15.23 -32.03
C GLN A 534 4.12 -16.27 -31.41
N PRO A 535 4.24 -16.35 -30.07
CA PRO A 535 4.83 -17.53 -29.44
C PRO A 535 3.80 -18.67 -29.42
N GLU A 536 4.29 -19.87 -29.71
CA GLU A 536 3.56 -21.12 -29.84
C GLU A 536 2.56 -21.38 -28.71
N THR A 537 1.30 -21.58 -29.10
CA THR A 537 0.26 -22.16 -28.28
C THR A 537 0.58 -23.63 -27.97
N SER A 538 0.89 -23.94 -26.71
CA SER A 538 0.70 -25.30 -26.20
C SER A 538 -0.80 -25.61 -26.24
N GLN A 539 -1.18 -26.60 -27.06
CA GLN A 539 -2.56 -27.04 -27.18
C GLN A 539 -3.08 -27.60 -25.85
N PRO A 540 -4.35 -27.37 -25.50
CA PRO A 540 -4.98 -28.04 -24.38
C PRO A 540 -5.22 -29.51 -24.74
N VAL A 541 -4.80 -30.41 -23.85
CA VAL A 541 -5.17 -31.82 -23.89
C VAL A 541 -6.70 -31.91 -23.85
N GLN A 542 -7.31 -32.34 -24.95
CA GLN A 542 -8.67 -32.86 -24.93
C GLN A 542 -8.61 -34.23 -24.25
N THR A 543 -9.17 -34.34 -23.05
CA THR A 543 -9.53 -35.65 -22.49
C THR A 543 -11.01 -35.88 -22.72
N ASP A 544 -11.28 -36.84 -23.62
CA ASP A 544 -12.56 -37.53 -23.72
C ASP A 544 -13.05 -37.99 -22.33
N SER A 545 -14.37 -38.04 -22.19
CA SER A 545 -15.16 -38.53 -21.06
C SER A 545 -14.43 -39.54 -20.15
N GLY A 546 -13.77 -39.03 -19.11
CA GLY A 546 -13.14 -39.85 -18.07
C GLY A 546 -14.12 -40.05 -16.91
N ASP A 547 -14.39 -41.31 -16.57
CA ASP A 547 -15.29 -41.72 -15.48
C ASP A 547 -15.09 -40.88 -14.21
N ALA A 548 -16.17 -40.28 -13.71
CA ALA A 548 -16.17 -39.46 -12.49
C ALA A 548 -15.63 -40.21 -11.25
N ALA A 549 -15.64 -41.54 -11.28
CA ALA A 549 -15.03 -42.40 -10.25
C ALA A 549 -13.48 -42.32 -10.23
N SER A 550 -12.84 -42.11 -11.38
CA SER A 550 -11.38 -42.03 -11.52
C SER A 550 -10.83 -40.69 -11.02
N LEU A 551 -11.60 -39.61 -11.13
CA LEU A 551 -11.21 -38.26 -10.70
C LEU A 551 -11.21 -38.06 -9.16
N LYS A 552 -11.91 -38.92 -8.40
CA LYS A 552 -11.90 -38.89 -6.92
C LYS A 552 -10.54 -39.23 -6.32
N GLN A 553 -9.70 -39.98 -7.04
CA GLN A 553 -8.39 -40.46 -6.56
C GLN A 553 -7.21 -39.58 -7.03
N VAL A 554 -7.43 -38.61 -7.91
CA VAL A 554 -6.40 -37.73 -8.46
C VAL A 554 -6.13 -36.55 -7.52
N ARG A 555 -4.85 -36.26 -7.25
CA ARG A 555 -4.45 -35.06 -6.50
C ARG A 555 -4.37 -33.86 -7.44
N PHE A 556 -5.13 -32.81 -7.12
CA PHE A 556 -5.12 -31.55 -7.86
C PHE A 556 -4.37 -30.45 -7.08
N PRO A 557 -3.69 -29.52 -7.78
CA PRO A 557 -3.00 -28.40 -7.15
C PRO A 557 -3.93 -27.43 -6.40
N SER A 558 -5.20 -27.33 -6.82
CA SER A 558 -6.22 -26.49 -6.19
C SER A 558 -7.63 -27.10 -6.32
N LEU A 559 -8.58 -26.65 -5.50
CA LEU A 559 -9.99 -27.07 -5.61
C LEU A 559 -10.63 -26.57 -6.91
N THR A 560 -10.17 -25.43 -7.42
CA THR A 560 -10.61 -24.86 -8.69
C THR A 560 -10.13 -25.71 -9.86
N ASP A 561 -8.89 -26.20 -9.84
CA ASP A 561 -8.37 -27.12 -10.86
C ASP A 561 -9.12 -28.45 -10.83
N ARG A 562 -9.45 -28.92 -9.62
CA ARG A 562 -10.32 -30.08 -9.43
C ARG A 562 -11.69 -29.85 -10.06
N MET A 563 -12.35 -28.72 -9.80
CA MET A 563 -13.65 -28.41 -10.41
C MET A 563 -13.58 -28.28 -11.94
N ILE A 564 -12.51 -27.67 -12.47
CA ILE A 564 -12.28 -27.56 -13.93
C ILE A 564 -12.12 -28.95 -14.55
N ALA A 565 -11.44 -29.89 -13.86
CA ALA A 565 -11.29 -31.27 -14.31
C ALA A 565 -12.61 -32.06 -14.34
N TYR A 566 -13.53 -31.81 -13.40
CA TYR A 566 -14.91 -32.35 -13.47
C TYR A 566 -15.79 -31.64 -14.52
N GLY A 567 -15.33 -30.50 -15.06
CA GLY A 567 -15.94 -29.83 -16.20
C GLY A 567 -17.12 -28.91 -15.87
N PRO A 568 -17.81 -28.41 -16.90
CA PRO A 568 -18.84 -27.38 -16.76
C PRO A 568 -20.06 -27.83 -15.92
N ALA A 569 -20.34 -29.13 -15.86
CA ALA A 569 -21.40 -29.70 -15.04
C ALA A 569 -21.16 -29.49 -13.52
N ALA A 570 -19.90 -29.57 -13.07
CA ALA A 570 -19.53 -29.31 -11.68
C ALA A 570 -19.79 -27.86 -11.28
N ALA A 571 -19.42 -26.90 -12.13
CA ALA A 571 -19.69 -25.49 -11.89
C ALA A 571 -21.21 -25.17 -11.89
N ALA A 572 -22.00 -25.89 -12.69
CA ALA A 572 -23.46 -25.79 -12.66
C ALA A 572 -24.06 -26.36 -11.36
N ALA A 573 -23.55 -27.50 -10.88
CA ALA A 573 -24.00 -28.12 -9.64
C ALA A 573 -23.72 -27.24 -8.41
N VAL A 574 -22.53 -26.61 -8.35
CA VAL A 574 -22.17 -25.67 -7.28
C VAL A 574 -23.09 -24.46 -7.27
N LEU A 575 -23.39 -23.89 -8.45
CA LEU A 575 -24.30 -22.75 -8.56
C LEU A 575 -25.72 -23.13 -8.12
N ALA A 576 -26.23 -24.27 -8.61
CA ALA A 576 -27.55 -24.77 -8.25
C ALA A 576 -27.68 -25.06 -6.75
N TYR A 577 -26.65 -25.66 -6.14
CA TYR A 577 -26.61 -25.87 -4.70
C TYR A 577 -26.67 -24.55 -3.93
N LEU A 578 -25.95 -23.52 -4.36
CA LEU A 578 -25.96 -22.22 -3.67
C LEU A 578 -27.26 -21.43 -3.87
N GLU A 579 -28.01 -21.69 -4.94
CA GLU A 579 -29.22 -20.95 -5.31
C GLU A 579 -30.53 -21.73 -5.03
N ALA A 580 -30.46 -22.99 -4.55
CA ALA A 580 -31.62 -23.79 -4.20
C ALA A 580 -32.36 -23.25 -2.95
N PRO A 581 -33.71 -23.13 -2.98
CA PRO A 581 -34.49 -22.68 -1.83
C PRO A 581 -34.65 -23.80 -0.80
N GLU A 582 -34.03 -23.67 0.38
CA GLU A 582 -34.19 -24.61 1.49
C GLU A 582 -34.68 -23.89 2.77
N LYS A 583 -35.67 -24.50 3.43
CA LYS A 583 -36.27 -23.97 4.68
C LYS A 583 -35.27 -24.09 5.83
N GLY A 584 -34.78 -22.95 6.34
CA GLY A 584 -34.34 -22.84 7.74
C GLY A 584 -32.85 -22.57 8.02
N ARG A 585 -31.95 -22.43 7.04
CA ARG A 585 -30.58 -21.92 7.27
C ARG A 585 -30.13 -21.01 6.11
N THR A 586 -29.56 -19.84 6.40
CA THR A 586 -29.00 -18.95 5.38
C THR A 586 -27.64 -19.47 4.92
N ARG A 587 -27.53 -19.94 3.67
CA ARG A 587 -26.25 -20.20 3.01
C ARG A 587 -25.55 -18.86 2.72
N PRO A 588 -24.20 -18.80 2.71
CA PRO A 588 -23.48 -17.55 2.43
C PRO A 588 -23.86 -17.00 1.05
N ALA A 589 -24.17 -15.70 0.99
CA ALA A 589 -24.54 -15.04 -0.26
C ALA A 589 -23.40 -15.17 -1.29
N LEU A 590 -23.70 -15.75 -2.45
CA LEU A 590 -22.72 -15.97 -3.52
C LEU A 590 -22.18 -14.63 -4.02
N SER A 591 -20.87 -14.42 -3.90
CA SER A 591 -20.21 -13.19 -4.34
C SER A 591 -20.35 -13.00 -5.86
N PRO A 592 -20.45 -11.75 -6.36
CA PRO A 592 -20.52 -11.50 -7.80
C PRO A 592 -19.36 -12.11 -8.59
N LYS A 593 -18.15 -12.12 -8.02
CA LYS A 593 -16.94 -12.67 -8.64
C LYS A 593 -16.95 -14.20 -8.68
N SER A 594 -17.45 -14.85 -7.64
CA SER A 594 -17.58 -16.32 -7.63
C SER A 594 -18.68 -16.76 -8.60
N ARG A 595 -19.76 -15.98 -8.76
CA ARG A 595 -20.78 -16.21 -9.80
C ARG A 595 -20.21 -16.03 -11.22
N GLU A 596 -19.43 -14.97 -11.44
CA GLU A 596 -18.71 -14.75 -12.71
C GLU A 596 -17.71 -15.88 -13.01
N GLY A 597 -16.97 -16.35 -12.00
CA GLY A 597 -16.06 -17.49 -12.12
C GLY A 597 -16.78 -18.80 -12.46
N LEU A 598 -17.91 -19.11 -11.80
CA LEU A 598 -18.69 -20.31 -12.10
C LEU A 598 -19.27 -20.23 -13.52
N ALA A 599 -19.75 -19.06 -13.94
CA ALA A 599 -20.21 -18.83 -15.31
C ALA A 599 -19.08 -18.99 -16.35
N TRP A 600 -17.85 -18.58 -16.01
CA TRP A 600 -16.66 -18.75 -16.86
C TRP A 600 -16.33 -20.22 -17.09
N VAL A 601 -16.30 -21.03 -16.03
CA VAL A 601 -16.04 -22.48 -16.10
C VAL A 601 -17.18 -23.20 -16.83
N ARG A 602 -18.44 -22.81 -16.59
CA ARG A 602 -19.61 -23.35 -17.31
C ARG A 602 -19.57 -23.06 -18.82
N ALA A 603 -19.05 -21.89 -19.21
CA ALA A 603 -18.96 -21.49 -20.61
C ALA A 603 -17.70 -22.02 -21.32
N VAL A 604 -16.86 -22.82 -20.64
CA VAL A 604 -15.65 -23.45 -21.17
C VAL A 604 -14.71 -22.44 -21.86
N LYS A 605 -14.59 -21.22 -21.30
CA LYS A 605 -13.79 -20.12 -21.87
C LYS A 605 -12.27 -20.26 -21.63
N GLY A 606 -11.75 -21.47 -21.50
CA GLY A 606 -10.37 -21.74 -21.08
C GLY A 606 -10.12 -21.42 -19.59
N GLU A 607 -8.85 -21.27 -19.19
CA GLU A 607 -8.50 -20.99 -17.80
C GLU A 607 -9.10 -19.66 -17.30
N PRO A 608 -9.80 -19.63 -16.14
CA PRO A 608 -10.31 -18.39 -15.57
C PRO A 608 -9.16 -17.42 -15.22
N PRO A 609 -9.31 -16.11 -15.47
CA PRO A 609 -8.39 -15.09 -14.97
C PRO A 609 -8.12 -15.26 -13.47
N LEU A 610 -6.89 -15.01 -13.02
CA LEU A 610 -6.43 -15.27 -11.65
C LEU A 610 -7.38 -14.75 -10.55
N ARG A 611 -8.00 -13.58 -10.78
CA ARG A 611 -8.99 -12.98 -9.87
C ARG A 611 -10.25 -13.84 -9.69
N LEU A 612 -10.71 -14.51 -10.74
CA LEU A 612 -11.88 -15.41 -10.71
C LEU A 612 -11.48 -16.77 -10.15
N ARG A 613 -10.28 -17.26 -10.49
CA ARG A 613 -9.71 -18.49 -9.94
C ARG A 613 -9.59 -18.41 -8.41
N ASN A 614 -9.05 -17.32 -7.86
CA ASN A 614 -8.98 -17.11 -6.42
C ASN A 614 -10.37 -17.04 -5.75
N ALA A 615 -11.34 -16.40 -6.41
CA ALA A 615 -12.71 -16.30 -5.90
C ALA A 615 -13.46 -17.64 -5.91
N LEU A 616 -13.16 -18.51 -6.87
CA LEU A 616 -13.65 -19.89 -6.93
C LEU A 616 -12.98 -20.75 -5.87
N GLU A 617 -11.67 -20.61 -5.68
CA GLU A 617 -10.92 -21.37 -4.68
C GLU A 617 -11.45 -21.10 -3.27
N HIS A 618 -11.65 -19.82 -2.93
CA HIS A 618 -12.24 -19.43 -1.66
C HIS A 618 -13.68 -19.94 -1.49
N LEU A 619 -14.49 -19.94 -2.55
CA LEU A 619 -15.85 -20.46 -2.51
C LEU A 619 -15.86 -21.98 -2.21
N LEU A 620 -15.08 -22.75 -2.98
CA LEU A 620 -15.02 -24.20 -2.85
C LEU A 620 -14.42 -24.61 -1.50
N LEU A 621 -13.41 -23.89 -1.01
CA LEU A 621 -12.85 -24.10 0.31
C LEU A 621 -13.90 -23.87 1.41
N ASN A 622 -14.71 -22.82 1.30
CA ASN A 622 -15.79 -22.53 2.27
C ASN A 622 -16.91 -23.58 2.25
N LEU A 623 -17.27 -24.10 1.08
CA LEU A 623 -18.22 -25.20 0.97
C LEU A 623 -17.68 -26.46 1.66
N LYS A 624 -16.42 -26.80 1.39
CA LYS A 624 -15.75 -27.95 2.01
C LYS A 624 -15.65 -27.82 3.54
N THR A 625 -15.29 -26.64 4.06
CA THR A 625 -15.22 -26.41 5.51
C THR A 625 -16.60 -26.36 6.18
N SER A 626 -17.66 -26.12 5.41
CA SER A 626 -19.05 -26.21 5.87
C SER A 626 -19.60 -27.65 5.84
N GLY A 627 -18.76 -28.65 5.54
CA GLY A 627 -19.12 -30.07 5.54
C GLY A 627 -19.71 -30.57 4.21
N VAL A 628 -19.64 -29.79 3.13
CA VAL A 628 -20.09 -30.23 1.80
C VAL A 628 -19.02 -31.09 1.15
N ASP A 629 -19.37 -32.32 0.78
CA ASP A 629 -18.53 -33.16 -0.07
C ASP A 629 -18.55 -32.63 -1.50
N LEU A 630 -17.43 -32.07 -1.94
CA LEU A 630 -17.32 -31.44 -3.25
C LEU A 630 -17.36 -32.44 -4.40
N ASP A 631 -16.84 -33.66 -4.22
CA ASP A 631 -16.83 -34.64 -5.29
C ASP A 631 -18.24 -35.18 -5.53
N ASP A 632 -19.00 -35.44 -4.47
CA ASP A 632 -20.40 -35.84 -4.59
C ASP A 632 -21.26 -34.72 -5.18
N LEU A 633 -20.98 -33.47 -4.79
CA LEU A 633 -21.64 -32.30 -5.37
C LEU A 633 -21.33 -32.14 -6.87
N PHE A 634 -20.09 -32.36 -7.29
CA PHE A 634 -19.69 -32.25 -8.70
C PHE A 634 -20.31 -33.35 -9.57
N VAL A 635 -20.58 -34.52 -9.00
CA VAL A 635 -21.18 -35.67 -9.72
C VAL A 635 -22.70 -35.62 -9.77
N SER A 636 -23.35 -34.92 -8.82
CA SER A 636 -24.81 -34.91 -8.61
C SER A 636 -25.66 -34.40 -9.80
N PHE A 637 -25.08 -33.95 -10.92
CA PHE A 637 -25.82 -33.37 -12.06
C PHE A 637 -25.49 -33.96 -13.44
N ALA A 638 -24.94 -35.18 -13.51
CA ALA A 638 -24.51 -35.79 -14.76
C ALA A 638 -25.59 -36.57 -15.57
N ALA A 639 -26.88 -36.59 -15.20
CA ALA A 639 -27.91 -37.22 -16.04
C ALA A 639 -29.31 -36.56 -15.92
N PRO A 640 -30.00 -36.22 -17.03
CA PRO A 640 -31.42 -35.89 -17.00
C PRO A 640 -32.25 -37.19 -16.93
N PRO A 641 -33.38 -37.23 -16.18
CA PRO A 641 -34.29 -38.37 -16.24
C PRO A 641 -35.08 -38.34 -17.57
N PRO A 642 -35.29 -39.49 -18.23
CA PRO A 642 -36.18 -39.56 -19.40
C PRO A 642 -37.65 -39.44 -18.96
N ILE A 643 -38.42 -38.67 -19.72
CA ILE A 643 -39.88 -38.64 -19.64
C ILE A 643 -40.41 -39.86 -20.40
N SER A 644 -41.03 -40.82 -19.71
CA SER A 644 -41.98 -41.75 -20.33
C SER A 644 -42.97 -42.32 -19.31
N SER A 645 -44.25 -42.02 -19.56
CA SER A 645 -45.46 -42.84 -19.40
C SER A 645 -45.58 -43.88 -18.26
N GLN A 646 -46.65 -43.70 -17.45
CA GLN A 646 -47.39 -44.70 -16.66
C GLN A 646 -47.50 -46.11 -17.32
N PRO A 647 -47.79 -47.24 -16.59
CA PRO A 647 -48.70 -47.33 -15.44
C PRO A 647 -48.40 -48.36 -14.31
N THR A 648 -49.00 -48.08 -13.15
CA THR A 648 -49.58 -48.98 -12.12
C THR A 648 -48.80 -50.14 -11.45
N ARG A 649 -49.04 -50.19 -10.13
CA ARG A 649 -49.35 -51.35 -9.24
C ARG A 649 -48.25 -51.91 -8.31
N SER A 650 -48.36 -51.42 -7.07
CA SER A 650 -48.61 -52.17 -5.82
C SER A 650 -47.62 -53.25 -5.34
N LYS A 651 -47.05 -53.02 -4.15
CA LYS A 651 -47.22 -53.80 -2.90
C LYS A 651 -46.45 -53.08 -1.75
N THR A 652 -47.13 -52.47 -0.75
CA THR A 652 -47.39 -52.99 0.63
C THR A 652 -46.10 -53.48 1.32
N VAL A 653 -45.63 -53.07 2.52
CA VAL A 653 -46.11 -52.62 3.87
C VAL A 653 -44.82 -52.16 4.65
N PRO A 654 -44.77 -51.58 5.89
CA PRO A 654 -45.75 -50.95 6.79
C PRO A 654 -45.44 -49.52 7.29
N LYS A 655 -46.52 -48.91 7.77
CA LYS A 655 -46.60 -47.89 8.84
C LYS A 655 -45.78 -48.25 10.10
N LYS A 656 -45.11 -47.26 10.69
CA LYS A 656 -45.06 -47.13 12.16
C LYS A 656 -45.17 -45.65 12.58
N GLU A 657 -46.38 -45.35 13.04
CA GLU A 657 -46.84 -44.34 14.00
C GLU A 657 -46.07 -43.03 14.22
N VAL A 658 -46.82 -41.95 13.98
CA VAL A 658 -46.78 -40.70 14.74
C VAL A 658 -47.07 -41.01 16.21
N ALA A 659 -46.19 -40.55 17.11
CA ALA A 659 -46.48 -40.39 18.52
C ALA A 659 -46.26 -38.92 18.92
N GLU A 660 -47.34 -38.26 19.33
CA GLU A 660 -47.28 -37.06 20.16
C GLU A 660 -46.85 -37.46 21.59
N SER A 661 -45.81 -36.82 22.15
CA SER A 661 -45.58 -36.59 23.59
C SER A 661 -44.29 -35.77 23.75
N GLY A 662 -44.29 -34.59 24.38
CA GLY A 662 -44.01 -34.45 25.82
C GLY A 662 -42.60 -33.88 26.03
N GLY A 663 -42.46 -32.79 26.81
CA GLY A 663 -41.22 -32.00 26.92
C GLY A 663 -39.95 -32.82 27.20
N GLN A 664 -38.87 -32.53 26.46
CA GLN A 664 -37.55 -33.11 26.72
C GLN A 664 -37.05 -32.67 28.10
N LYS A 665 -37.26 -33.50 29.12
CA LYS A 665 -36.54 -33.43 30.39
C LYS A 665 -35.12 -33.93 30.16
N PHE A 666 -34.14 -33.03 30.19
CA PHE A 666 -32.72 -33.41 30.22
C PHE A 666 -32.42 -34.19 31.52
N PRO A 667 -31.83 -35.40 31.45
CA PRO A 667 -31.53 -36.20 32.63
C PRO A 667 -30.44 -35.56 33.51
N GLN A 668 -30.39 -35.93 34.80
CA GLN A 668 -29.33 -35.48 35.70
C GLN A 668 -27.97 -36.03 35.27
N LEU A 669 -26.90 -35.26 35.54
CA LEU A 669 -25.54 -35.70 35.26
C LEU A 669 -25.23 -36.94 36.14
N PRO A 670 -24.79 -38.07 35.57
CA PRO A 670 -24.43 -39.28 36.32
C PRO A 670 -23.28 -39.03 37.30
N ASP A 671 -23.14 -39.83 38.36
CA ASP A 671 -22.05 -39.65 39.34
C ASP A 671 -20.68 -40.09 38.85
N ASN A 672 -20.63 -40.89 37.78
CA ASN A 672 -19.39 -41.35 37.18
C ASN A 672 -18.93 -40.42 36.03
N ALA A 673 -17.61 -40.17 35.97
CA ALA A 673 -17.02 -39.20 35.03
C ALA A 673 -17.23 -39.57 33.54
N LYS A 674 -17.18 -40.86 33.22
CA LYS A 674 -17.36 -41.36 31.85
C LYS A 674 -18.80 -41.11 31.36
N GLY A 675 -19.79 -41.43 32.17
CA GLY A 675 -21.21 -41.19 31.90
C GLY A 675 -21.57 -39.71 31.80
N ARG A 676 -20.88 -38.82 32.54
CA ARG A 676 -21.04 -37.36 32.36
C ARG A 676 -20.59 -36.92 30.97
N LEU A 677 -19.42 -37.36 30.52
CA LEU A 677 -18.89 -36.97 29.21
C LEU A 677 -19.73 -37.55 28.06
N ASP A 678 -20.19 -38.79 28.20
CA ASP A 678 -21.07 -39.42 27.20
C ASP A 678 -22.41 -38.69 27.09
N LEU A 679 -22.99 -38.28 28.23
CA LEU A 679 -24.23 -37.51 28.26
C LEU A 679 -24.06 -36.10 27.67
N LEU A 680 -22.97 -35.41 28.00
CA LEU A 680 -22.66 -34.10 27.41
C LEU A 680 -22.43 -34.22 25.90
N ARG A 681 -21.76 -35.28 25.44
CA ARG A 681 -21.53 -35.53 24.01
C ARG A 681 -22.84 -35.79 23.27
N ALA A 682 -23.76 -36.56 23.87
CA ALA A 682 -25.08 -36.82 23.31
C ALA A 682 -25.94 -35.55 23.14
N HIS A 683 -25.66 -34.50 23.92
CA HIS A 683 -26.36 -33.21 23.87
C HIS A 683 -25.47 -32.05 23.39
N ALA A 684 -24.37 -32.36 22.68
CA ALA A 684 -23.38 -31.36 22.24
C ALA A 684 -23.97 -30.27 21.34
N ASP A 685 -24.91 -30.61 20.44
CA ASP A 685 -25.59 -29.65 19.58
C ASP A 685 -26.38 -28.61 20.40
N ALA A 686 -27.14 -29.07 21.40
CA ALA A 686 -27.94 -28.18 22.24
C ALA A 686 -27.08 -27.30 23.17
N LEU A 687 -25.90 -27.79 23.57
CA LEU A 687 -24.91 -26.99 24.31
C LEU A 687 -24.26 -25.91 23.44
N GLU A 688 -23.97 -26.24 22.18
CA GLU A 688 -23.43 -25.28 21.23
C GLU A 688 -24.44 -24.17 20.94
N ASP A 689 -25.69 -24.52 20.69
CA ASP A 689 -26.76 -23.56 20.41
C ASP A 689 -27.01 -22.61 21.59
N LEU A 690 -27.11 -23.13 22.82
CA LEU A 690 -27.31 -22.33 24.03
C LEU A 690 -26.10 -21.40 24.29
N GLY A 691 -24.88 -21.91 24.10
CA GLY A 691 -23.67 -21.14 24.34
C GLY A 691 -23.39 -20.08 23.27
N MET A 692 -23.78 -20.33 22.03
CA MET A 692 -23.71 -19.34 20.95
C MET A 692 -24.70 -18.20 21.15
N TRP A 693 -25.84 -18.45 21.79
CA TRP A 693 -26.85 -17.44 22.08
C TRP A 693 -26.48 -16.55 23.27
N LYS A 694 -25.93 -17.11 24.37
CA LYS A 694 -25.67 -16.36 25.62
C LYS A 694 -24.29 -15.71 25.75
N ARG A 695 -23.26 -16.16 25.02
CA ARG A 695 -21.87 -15.70 25.24
C ARG A 695 -21.46 -14.57 24.28
N THR A 696 -20.60 -13.66 24.77
CA THR A 696 -19.97 -12.58 23.98
C THR A 696 -19.03 -13.15 22.90
N PHE A 697 -18.70 -12.37 21.87
CA PHE A 697 -17.89 -12.83 20.73
C PHE A 697 -16.55 -13.47 21.15
N ASP A 698 -15.86 -12.89 22.14
CA ASP A 698 -14.57 -13.39 22.65
C ASP A 698 -14.69 -14.72 23.42
N GLN A 699 -15.89 -15.05 23.91
CA GLN A 699 -16.17 -16.26 24.69
C GLN A 699 -16.72 -17.42 23.84
N ARG A 700 -17.11 -17.17 22.58
CA ARG A 700 -17.66 -18.18 21.67
C ARG A 700 -16.59 -19.12 21.10
N LYS A 701 -15.41 -18.57 20.77
CA LYS A 701 -14.31 -19.36 20.18
C LYS A 701 -13.77 -20.44 21.14
N PRO A 702 -13.53 -20.17 22.44
CA PRO A 702 -13.14 -21.21 23.39
C PRO A 702 -14.21 -22.29 23.60
N LEU A 703 -15.50 -21.91 23.60
CA LEU A 703 -16.60 -22.85 23.75
C LEU A 703 -16.74 -23.78 22.53
N ALA A 704 -16.68 -23.22 21.32
CA ALA A 704 -16.74 -24.02 20.09
C ALA A 704 -15.59 -25.04 20.01
N VAL A 705 -14.40 -24.66 20.49
CA VAL A 705 -13.26 -25.57 20.61
C VAL A 705 -13.53 -26.66 21.66
N ALA A 706 -14.11 -26.33 22.81
CA ALA A 706 -14.47 -27.31 23.85
C ALA A 706 -15.55 -28.30 23.38
N VAL A 707 -16.61 -27.82 22.70
CA VAL A 707 -17.68 -28.66 22.13
C VAL A 707 -17.13 -29.56 21.02
N ARG A 708 -16.27 -29.03 20.15
CA ARG A 708 -15.59 -29.84 19.12
C ARG A 708 -14.75 -30.96 19.72
N LYS A 709 -13.91 -30.66 20.71
CA LYS A 709 -13.12 -31.66 21.45
C LYS A 709 -14.00 -32.70 22.13
N LEU A 710 -15.15 -32.28 22.68
CA LEU A 710 -16.13 -33.18 23.29
C LEU A 710 -16.74 -34.15 22.25
N ARG A 711 -17.11 -33.66 21.05
CA ARG A 711 -17.64 -34.48 19.93
C ARG A 711 -16.61 -35.49 19.44
N GLU A 712 -15.36 -35.05 19.28
CA GLU A 712 -14.25 -35.87 18.77
C GLU A 712 -13.72 -36.87 19.83
N GLY A 713 -14.15 -36.75 21.09
CA GLY A 713 -13.64 -37.56 22.20
C GLY A 713 -12.15 -37.37 22.47
N SER A 714 -11.67 -36.16 22.22
CA SER A 714 -10.26 -35.80 22.34
C SER A 714 -9.74 -35.97 23.78
N PRO A 715 -8.57 -36.59 23.99
CA PRO A 715 -7.93 -36.69 25.31
C PRO A 715 -7.51 -35.31 25.86
N ASP A 716 -7.35 -34.31 24.98
CA ASP A 716 -6.99 -32.92 25.33
C ASP A 716 -8.16 -32.04 25.81
N LEU A 717 -9.30 -32.64 26.17
CA LEU A 717 -10.44 -31.94 26.77
C LEU A 717 -10.14 -31.63 28.24
N ARG A 718 -9.87 -30.36 28.55
CA ARG A 718 -9.34 -29.97 29.88
C ARG A 718 -10.45 -30.02 30.95
N PRO A 719 -10.12 -30.30 32.23
CA PRO A 719 -11.10 -30.35 33.32
C PRO A 719 -11.94 -29.07 33.45
N LYS A 720 -11.35 -27.91 33.19
CA LYS A 720 -12.06 -26.61 33.18
C LYS A 720 -13.08 -26.51 32.05
N GLU A 721 -12.77 -27.05 30.87
CA GLU A 721 -13.68 -27.10 29.71
C GLU A 721 -14.86 -28.04 30.00
N VAL A 722 -14.61 -29.18 30.66
CA VAL A 722 -15.66 -30.11 31.11
C VAL A 722 -16.59 -29.46 32.13
N ALA A 723 -16.05 -28.73 33.11
CA ALA A 723 -16.85 -28.04 34.12
C ALA A 723 -17.75 -26.96 33.48
N GLU A 724 -17.24 -26.19 32.52
CA GLU A 724 -18.03 -25.21 31.78
C GLU A 724 -19.17 -25.86 30.98
N LEU A 725 -18.92 -27.00 30.33
CA LEU A 725 -19.93 -27.75 29.59
C LEU A 725 -21.00 -28.36 30.52
N GLN A 726 -20.62 -28.81 31.71
CA GLN A 726 -21.55 -29.31 32.74
C GLN A 726 -22.48 -28.22 33.26
N MET A 727 -21.95 -27.03 33.56
CA MET A 727 -22.79 -25.89 33.96
C MET A 727 -23.79 -25.51 32.87
N LEU A 728 -23.34 -25.50 31.61
CA LEU A 728 -24.19 -25.15 30.48
C LEU A 728 -25.28 -26.21 30.23
N TYR A 729 -24.98 -27.47 30.48
CA TYR A 729 -25.95 -28.58 30.46
C TYR A 729 -26.97 -28.49 31.60
N GLU A 730 -26.55 -28.09 32.80
CA GLU A 730 -27.49 -27.85 33.91
C GLU A 730 -28.40 -26.65 33.66
N GLU A 731 -27.92 -25.60 33.00
CA GLU A 731 -28.75 -24.48 32.56
C GLU A 731 -29.78 -24.92 31.50
N LEU A 732 -29.35 -25.72 30.53
CA LEU A 732 -30.23 -26.30 29.52
C LEU A 732 -31.32 -27.17 30.18
N ARG A 733 -30.94 -27.95 31.20
CA ARG A 733 -31.85 -28.79 31.99
C ARG A 733 -32.87 -28.00 32.82
N ARG A 734 -32.49 -26.84 33.37
CA ARG A 734 -33.39 -26.00 34.18
C ARG A 734 -34.44 -25.25 33.34
N GLY A 735 -34.32 -25.30 32.01
CA GLY A 735 -35.15 -24.56 31.07
C GLY A 735 -34.77 -23.08 31.11
N GLY A 736 -34.57 -22.45 29.96
CA GLY A 736 -34.14 -21.05 29.81
C GLY A 736 -35.13 -19.99 30.33
N LYS A 737 -35.68 -20.14 31.54
CA LYS A 737 -36.40 -19.11 32.29
C LYS A 737 -35.39 -18.30 33.12
N GLY A 738 -34.66 -17.42 32.43
CA GLY A 738 -33.99 -16.26 33.02
C GLY A 738 -34.15 -15.12 32.04
N GLY A 739 -35.17 -14.29 32.29
CA GLY A 739 -35.83 -13.42 31.32
C GLY A 739 -35.12 -12.13 30.91
N GLN A 740 -35.80 -11.43 30.00
CA GLN A 740 -35.60 -10.04 29.60
C GLN A 740 -35.47 -9.10 30.82
N LYS A 741 -34.48 -8.20 30.74
CA LYS A 741 -34.60 -6.76 31.08
C LYS A 741 -33.52 -5.98 30.36
#